data_AF-A0ABD5TE99-F1
#
_entry.id   AF-A0ABD5TE99-F1
#
_cell.length_a   1.000
_cell.length_b   1.000
_cell.length_c   1.000
_cell.angle_alpha   90.00
_cell.angle_beta   90.00
_cell.angle_gamma   90.00
#
_symmetry.space_group_name_H-M   'P 1'
#
loop_
_entity.id
_entity.type
_entity.pdbx_description
1 polymer ?
#
loop_
_entity_poly.entity_id
_entity_poly.type
_entity_poly.pdbx_seq_one_letter_code
_entity_poly.pdbx_strand_id
1 'polypeptide(L)'
;MRRRNFLGVVGAGAGALAVGSTGARAETTDSDQVDELLFDSTASLLGADGTPAAPDADFVAVRAEPTAVNVDEDGASDAVAYPEDQPIPLVGVDDGVVAFGAPIVQNGTDFLYGNEEVVLNALDRVAGSGTVAFDETHGQFYDADAHTAFIQYAELNGYTFEATGTDGDLASALSEADAAVVTSPSEGFTAAERDALAAFVANGGGLLLFDQSDFGDFDATDNLNEIAGALDLAFRFNDDQVIDEANNAGIGFLPTTTRFDGDFSGLFADRAGLGFEVDTSRTYTAEIVAVTDGDTVDVRIPREGAPDYFDTVRLLGIDTPETTADPELPAEWEGIDSLEYLLSKGGASAAWAREELSGATVDLSFDPAEGARGDFGRLLCYLRYDADGDGGREDFYNRRAVAGGYARVYDSGSTNHDAFIEVERKARKRGLGVWEESDPGASAPTRPARVERVLFPRAAPVKAGEGAEVVARAGESASLPGTPLAAVDKDASVAVIGAQTISEDYDGPDAPVDDPDTYDAYQFTAGVVDELTARAGEVLIDGGHGQFAAGESVSAEDAAYFQRYLEGLDTGFTQYNDVASMRKLTRGRAIVVSAPTEDYAEAELAALRRYARGGGAVVVLAGRAADRGRVNGLLDALDADLAIGAGAVTDASANAGRPDLLVTADVDVEPPVLGSERGRGGEDDGENSLAGVLFD
;
A
#
# COMPACT_ATOMS: atom_id res chain seq x y z
N MET A 1 9.76 -6.32 9.71
CA MET A 1 8.73 -5.41 10.28
C MET A 1 8.55 -4.23 9.33
N ARG A 2 7.84 -4.44 8.22
CA ARG A 2 7.55 -3.40 7.23
C ARG A 2 6.13 -2.89 7.52
N ARG A 3 6.03 -1.69 8.09
CA ARG A 3 4.75 -0.99 8.34
C ARG A 3 4.15 -0.50 7.01
N ARG A 4 2.92 0.05 7.08
CA ARG A 4 2.06 0.64 6.01
C ARG A 4 2.72 1.76 5.17
N ASN A 5 3.98 1.62 4.81
CA ASN A 5 4.56 2.36 3.72
C ASN A 5 4.01 1.77 2.43
N PHE A 6 2.88 2.30 1.97
CA PHE A 6 2.57 2.30 0.54
C PHE A 6 3.75 2.84 -0.29
N LEU A 7 4.69 3.57 0.33
CA LEU A 7 5.98 3.95 -0.25
C LEU A 7 7.15 3.67 0.69
N GLY A 8 7.66 2.44 0.65
CA GLY A 8 8.93 2.11 1.28
C GLY A 8 10.11 2.65 0.46
N VAL A 9 10.35 3.97 0.47
CA VAL A 9 11.59 4.53 -0.09
C VAL A 9 12.75 4.22 0.86
N VAL A 10 13.57 3.23 0.53
CA VAL A 10 14.91 3.08 1.09
C VAL A 10 15.95 3.58 0.09
N GLY A 11 16.55 4.73 0.40
CA GLY A 11 17.97 4.97 0.07
C GLY A 11 18.32 5.64 -1.27
N ALA A 12 18.10 6.95 -1.36
CA ALA A 12 18.96 7.94 -2.03
C ALA A 12 19.85 7.48 -3.23
N GLY A 13 19.23 7.32 -4.40
CA GLY A 13 19.86 7.52 -5.70
C GLY A 13 19.06 8.56 -6.47
N ALA A 14 19.64 9.73 -6.76
CA ALA A 14 18.95 10.80 -7.49
C ALA A 14 18.60 10.34 -8.93
N GLY A 15 17.37 9.88 -9.12
CA GLY A 15 16.71 9.63 -10.40
C GLY A 15 15.25 10.04 -10.25
N ALA A 16 14.75 10.87 -11.15
CA ALA A 16 13.37 11.35 -11.11
C ALA A 16 12.40 10.16 -11.17
N LEU A 17 11.66 9.91 -10.09
CA LEU A 17 10.46 9.09 -10.11
C LEU A 17 9.44 9.82 -10.98
N ALA A 18 9.32 9.37 -12.22
CA ALA A 18 8.21 9.73 -13.07
C ALA A 18 6.96 9.12 -12.43
N VAL A 19 5.95 9.95 -12.19
CA VAL A 19 4.56 9.51 -12.05
C VAL A 19 4.35 8.42 -13.09
N GLY A 20 4.08 7.20 -12.63
CA GLY A 20 3.78 6.07 -13.47
C GLY A 20 2.52 6.39 -14.26
N SER A 21 2.68 7.03 -15.40
CA SER A 21 1.73 6.84 -16.48
C SER A 21 1.66 5.33 -16.64
N THR A 22 0.46 4.78 -16.48
CA THR A 22 0.07 3.50 -17.07
C THR A 22 0.32 3.63 -18.57
N GLY A 23 1.59 3.45 -18.94
CA GLY A 23 1.97 3.25 -20.32
C GLY A 23 1.30 1.95 -20.67
N ALA A 24 0.27 2.06 -21.51
CA ALA A 24 -0.38 0.92 -22.16
C ALA A 24 0.70 -0.12 -22.44
N ARG A 25 0.70 -1.20 -21.64
CA ARG A 25 1.65 -2.28 -21.83
C ARG A 25 1.27 -2.87 -23.18
N ALA A 26 2.28 -3.07 -24.02
CA ALA A 26 2.10 -3.31 -25.44
C ALA A 26 1.04 -4.39 -25.68
N GLU A 27 0.11 -4.13 -26.62
CA GLU A 27 -0.67 -5.19 -27.26
C GLU A 27 0.28 -6.37 -27.51
N THR A 28 -0.13 -7.57 -27.09
CA THR A 28 0.60 -8.84 -27.25
C THR A 28 1.53 -8.75 -28.44
N THR A 29 2.82 -8.65 -28.16
CA THR A 29 3.85 -8.66 -29.20
C THR A 29 3.60 -9.92 -30.02
N ASP A 30 3.71 -9.80 -31.35
CA ASP A 30 3.62 -10.91 -32.31
C ASP A 30 4.88 -11.82 -32.15
N SER A 31 5.23 -12.13 -30.90
CA SER A 31 6.38 -12.88 -30.41
C SER A 31 6.00 -14.34 -30.33
N ASP A 32 6.86 -15.23 -30.83
CA ASP A 32 6.70 -16.67 -30.66
C ASP A 32 7.10 -17.13 -29.23
N GLN A 33 7.50 -16.19 -28.35
CA GLN A 33 8.05 -16.46 -27.02
C GLN A 33 7.54 -15.46 -25.97
N VAL A 34 7.29 -15.94 -24.74
CA VAL A 34 7.01 -15.11 -23.56
C VAL A 34 8.17 -14.14 -23.36
N ASP A 35 7.87 -12.85 -23.21
CA ASP A 35 8.86 -11.79 -23.20
C ASP A 35 9.52 -11.60 -21.81
N GLU A 36 8.74 -11.72 -20.73
CA GLU A 36 9.14 -11.39 -19.37
C GLU A 36 8.29 -12.17 -18.37
N LEU A 37 8.87 -12.77 -17.32
CA LEU A 37 8.12 -13.46 -16.27
C LEU A 37 8.05 -12.64 -14.98
N LEU A 38 6.92 -12.74 -14.29
CA LEU A 38 6.70 -12.20 -12.95
C LEU A 38 6.88 -13.30 -11.90
N PHE A 39 7.50 -12.99 -10.77
CA PHE A 39 7.60 -13.89 -9.63
C PHE A 39 7.09 -13.16 -8.39
N ASP A 40 5.92 -13.54 -7.89
CA ASP A 40 5.39 -12.99 -6.65
C ASP A 40 5.97 -13.76 -5.46
N SER A 41 6.71 -13.07 -4.60
CA SER A 41 7.19 -13.62 -3.33
C SER A 41 7.94 -14.95 -3.52
N THR A 42 8.96 -14.93 -4.39
CA THR A 42 9.71 -16.13 -4.78
C THR A 42 10.92 -16.39 -3.90
N ALA A 43 11.14 -17.67 -3.61
CA ALA A 43 12.41 -18.22 -3.18
C ALA A 43 13.33 -18.48 -4.39
N SER A 44 14.61 -18.70 -4.11
CA SER A 44 15.60 -19.14 -5.08
C SER A 44 15.84 -20.65 -5.01
N LEU A 45 16.52 -21.22 -6.01
CA LEU A 45 16.96 -22.63 -5.96
C LEU A 45 18.44 -22.72 -5.64
N LEU A 46 18.85 -23.76 -4.91
CA LEU A 46 20.23 -24.14 -4.59
C LEU A 46 20.68 -25.35 -5.41
N GLY A 47 21.98 -25.65 -5.38
CA GLY A 47 22.48 -26.95 -5.83
C GLY A 47 22.05 -28.09 -4.90
N ALA A 48 22.13 -29.34 -5.39
CA ALA A 48 21.76 -30.54 -4.62
C ALA A 48 22.47 -30.70 -3.26
N ASP A 49 23.60 -30.04 -3.05
CA ASP A 49 24.35 -30.04 -1.79
C ASP A 49 23.92 -28.94 -0.80
N GLY A 50 22.91 -28.15 -1.13
CA GLY A 50 22.40 -27.03 -0.33
C GLY A 50 23.30 -25.80 -0.38
N THR A 51 24.18 -25.68 -1.37
CA THR A 51 25.01 -24.48 -1.59
C THR A 51 24.52 -23.70 -2.82
N PRO A 52 24.91 -22.41 -2.97
CA PRO A 52 24.54 -21.62 -4.15
C PRO A 52 24.85 -22.36 -5.45
N ALA A 53 23.85 -22.53 -6.30
CA ALA A 53 23.95 -23.27 -7.56
C ALA A 53 24.98 -22.63 -8.48
N ALA A 54 25.85 -23.43 -9.10
CA ALA A 54 26.89 -22.93 -9.98
C ALA A 54 26.31 -21.99 -11.07
N PRO A 55 27.02 -20.92 -11.47
CA PRO A 55 26.52 -19.97 -12.48
C PRO A 55 26.07 -20.63 -13.80
N ASP A 56 26.73 -21.72 -14.16
CA ASP A 56 26.51 -22.56 -15.34
C ASP A 56 25.80 -23.89 -15.02
N ALA A 57 25.06 -23.96 -13.91
CA ALA A 57 24.28 -25.15 -13.57
C ALA A 57 23.25 -25.48 -14.67
N ASP A 58 23.34 -26.70 -15.22
CA ASP A 58 22.56 -27.16 -16.37
C ASP A 58 21.05 -27.29 -16.08
N PHE A 59 20.65 -27.35 -14.80
CA PHE A 59 19.23 -27.48 -14.42
C PHE A 59 18.47 -26.15 -14.47
N VAL A 60 19.15 -25.01 -14.59
CA VAL A 60 18.52 -23.69 -14.38
C VAL A 60 17.89 -23.16 -15.67
N ALA A 61 16.55 -23.08 -15.69
CA ALA A 61 15.79 -22.56 -16.82
C ALA A 61 15.58 -21.04 -16.77
N VAL A 62 15.38 -20.47 -15.58
CA VAL A 62 15.14 -19.03 -15.37
C VAL A 62 16.01 -18.51 -14.24
N ARG A 63 16.58 -17.31 -14.42
CA ARG A 63 17.38 -16.60 -13.43
C ARG A 63 16.79 -15.24 -13.11
N ALA A 64 17.00 -14.72 -11.92
CA ALA A 64 16.68 -13.34 -11.58
C ALA A 64 17.59 -12.36 -12.34
N GLU A 65 17.14 -11.12 -12.49
CA GLU A 65 17.96 -10.03 -13.03
C GLU A 65 19.17 -9.75 -12.12
N PRO A 66 20.31 -9.23 -12.63
CA PRO A 66 21.53 -9.04 -11.83
C PRO A 66 21.41 -8.02 -10.68
N THR A 67 20.30 -7.27 -10.63
CA THR A 67 19.98 -6.33 -9.56
C THR A 67 19.22 -6.97 -8.41
N ALA A 68 18.70 -8.19 -8.60
CA ALA A 68 18.00 -8.93 -7.56
C ALA A 68 18.96 -9.38 -6.46
N VAL A 69 18.44 -9.47 -5.23
CA VAL A 69 19.17 -9.93 -4.05
C VAL A 69 18.31 -10.90 -3.24
N ASN A 70 18.96 -11.84 -2.54
CA ASN A 70 18.31 -12.69 -1.56
C ASN A 70 18.28 -12.00 -0.20
N VAL A 71 17.14 -12.07 0.48
CA VAL A 71 16.95 -11.62 1.85
C VAL A 71 16.38 -12.76 2.70
N ASP A 72 16.71 -12.73 3.98
CA ASP A 72 16.16 -13.56 5.05
C ASP A 72 15.12 -12.68 5.76
N GLU A 73 13.84 -12.85 5.41
CA GLU A 73 12.74 -12.00 5.91
C GLU A 73 12.20 -12.46 7.26
N ASP A 74 12.26 -13.75 7.57
CA ASP A 74 11.75 -14.31 8.83
C ASP A 74 12.77 -14.19 9.99
N GLY A 75 14.05 -14.02 9.66
CA GLY A 75 15.16 -13.84 10.60
C GLY A 75 15.62 -15.13 11.28
N ALA A 76 15.26 -16.31 10.76
CA ALA A 76 15.67 -17.62 11.29
C ALA A 76 17.11 -18.01 10.89
N SER A 77 17.72 -17.32 9.91
CA SER A 77 19.11 -17.52 9.46
C SER A 77 19.41 -18.89 8.85
N ASP A 78 18.41 -19.53 8.26
CA ASP A 78 18.44 -20.71 7.39
C ASP A 78 18.58 -20.36 5.90
N ALA A 79 18.30 -19.13 5.51
CA ALA A 79 18.55 -18.62 4.16
C ALA A 79 20.02 -18.76 3.71
N VAL A 80 20.22 -19.33 2.52
CA VAL A 80 21.55 -19.40 1.88
C VAL A 80 21.73 -18.22 0.94
N ALA A 81 22.51 -17.21 1.36
CA ALA A 81 22.77 -16.04 0.53
C ALA A 81 23.61 -16.36 -0.73
N TYR A 82 23.15 -15.88 -1.89
CA TYR A 82 23.97 -15.90 -3.11
C TYR A 82 25.03 -14.78 -3.11
N PRO A 83 26.24 -15.05 -3.62
CA PRO A 83 27.22 -14.00 -3.90
C PRO A 83 26.73 -12.99 -4.96
N GLU A 84 27.12 -11.72 -4.84
CA GLU A 84 26.71 -10.63 -5.76
C GLU A 84 26.99 -10.90 -7.26
N ASP A 85 28.00 -11.72 -7.58
CA ASP A 85 28.38 -12.07 -8.95
C ASP A 85 27.79 -13.39 -9.46
N GLN A 86 26.96 -14.05 -8.64
CA GLN A 86 26.37 -15.34 -8.93
C GLN A 86 24.87 -15.17 -9.26
N PRO A 87 24.41 -15.58 -10.46
CA PRO A 87 23.00 -15.48 -10.81
C PRO A 87 22.12 -16.32 -9.89
N ILE A 88 21.02 -15.74 -9.43
CA ILE A 88 20.01 -16.39 -8.58
C ILE A 88 19.06 -17.21 -9.47
N PRO A 89 18.98 -18.54 -9.34
CA PRO A 89 18.03 -19.38 -10.07
C PRO A 89 16.61 -19.25 -9.51
N LEU A 90 15.61 -19.15 -10.39
CA LEU A 90 14.18 -19.05 -10.02
C LEU A 90 13.35 -20.25 -10.51
N VAL A 91 13.76 -20.87 -11.62
CA VAL A 91 13.11 -22.07 -12.17
C VAL A 91 14.16 -23.11 -12.52
N GLY A 92 13.93 -24.33 -12.04
CA GLY A 92 14.81 -25.49 -12.21
C GLY A 92 14.10 -26.62 -12.95
N VAL A 93 14.85 -27.38 -13.74
CA VAL A 93 14.34 -28.54 -14.47
C VAL A 93 15.33 -29.68 -14.29
N ASP A 94 14.85 -30.82 -13.79
CA ASP A 94 15.63 -32.05 -13.70
C ASP A 94 14.76 -33.24 -14.10
N ASP A 95 15.13 -33.88 -15.21
CA ASP A 95 14.37 -34.93 -15.87
C ASP A 95 12.87 -34.61 -16.05
N GLY A 96 12.00 -35.30 -15.31
CA GLY A 96 10.54 -35.15 -15.35
C GLY A 96 9.99 -34.14 -14.34
N VAL A 97 10.85 -33.37 -13.68
CA VAL A 97 10.48 -32.40 -12.64
C VAL A 97 10.78 -30.98 -13.10
N VAL A 98 9.83 -30.07 -12.90
CA VAL A 98 10.03 -28.62 -13.01
C VAL A 98 9.71 -27.98 -11.68
N ALA A 99 10.64 -27.19 -11.16
CA ALA A 99 10.52 -26.50 -9.88
C ALA A 99 10.50 -24.99 -10.08
N PHE A 100 9.60 -24.32 -9.37
CA PHE A 100 9.44 -22.88 -9.35
C PHE A 100 9.62 -22.39 -7.91
N GLY A 101 10.37 -21.30 -7.72
CA GLY A 101 10.55 -20.69 -6.40
C GLY A 101 9.31 -19.98 -5.83
N ALA A 102 8.26 -19.84 -6.62
CA ALA A 102 6.96 -19.29 -6.23
C ALA A 102 5.85 -20.04 -6.97
N PRO A 103 4.62 -20.12 -6.41
CA PRO A 103 3.45 -20.33 -7.25
C PRO A 103 3.35 -19.09 -8.14
N ILE A 104 3.39 -19.32 -9.45
CA ILE A 104 3.41 -18.23 -10.44
C ILE A 104 2.13 -18.19 -11.28
N VAL A 105 1.10 -18.93 -10.89
CA VAL A 105 -0.19 -19.09 -11.60
C VAL A 105 -1.41 -19.13 -10.67
N GLN A 106 -1.25 -18.65 -9.44
CA GLN A 106 -2.32 -18.39 -8.50
C GLN A 106 -3.32 -17.36 -9.06
N ASN A 107 -4.55 -17.40 -8.55
CA ASN A 107 -5.55 -16.38 -8.81
C ASN A 107 -5.00 -15.01 -8.38
N GLY A 108 -5.19 -13.98 -9.21
CA GLY A 108 -4.61 -12.66 -9.00
C GLY A 108 -3.26 -12.42 -9.69
N THR A 109 -2.59 -13.46 -10.19
CA THR A 109 -1.38 -13.28 -11.00
C THR A 109 -1.66 -12.42 -12.24
N ASP A 110 -0.77 -11.45 -12.51
CA ASP A 110 -0.82 -10.67 -13.74
C ASP A 110 -0.35 -11.51 -14.94
N PHE A 111 -1.29 -12.18 -15.58
CA PHE A 111 -1.05 -13.01 -16.77
C PHE A 111 -0.63 -12.21 -18.02
N LEU A 112 -0.50 -10.88 -17.96
CA LEU A 112 0.17 -10.13 -19.04
C LEU A 112 1.67 -10.45 -19.15
N TYR A 113 2.25 -11.12 -18.15
CA TYR A 113 3.61 -11.64 -18.16
C TYR A 113 3.73 -13.06 -18.75
N GLY A 114 2.64 -13.71 -19.16
CA GLY A 114 2.69 -15.03 -19.80
C GLY A 114 3.12 -16.17 -18.87
N ASN A 115 3.04 -15.97 -17.55
CA ASN A 115 3.34 -16.96 -16.54
C ASN A 115 2.55 -18.27 -16.72
N GLU A 116 1.27 -18.16 -17.08
CA GLU A 116 0.38 -19.28 -17.37
C GLU A 116 0.88 -20.13 -18.53
N GLU A 117 1.49 -19.51 -19.55
CA GLU A 117 2.05 -20.23 -20.69
C GLU A 117 3.26 -21.03 -20.28
N VAL A 118 4.12 -20.48 -19.42
CA VAL A 118 5.32 -21.20 -18.95
C VAL A 118 4.94 -22.41 -18.11
N VAL A 119 3.93 -22.30 -17.25
CA VAL A 119 3.46 -23.46 -16.47
C VAL A 119 2.74 -24.48 -17.35
N LEU A 120 1.94 -24.05 -18.33
CA LEU A 120 1.33 -24.96 -19.29
C LEU A 120 2.39 -25.67 -20.15
N ASN A 121 3.41 -24.96 -20.61
CA ASN A 121 4.53 -25.55 -21.34
C ASN A 121 5.36 -26.49 -20.47
N ALA A 122 5.45 -26.24 -19.16
CA ALA A 122 6.06 -27.18 -18.21
C ALA A 122 5.25 -28.49 -18.15
N LEU A 123 3.91 -28.43 -18.07
CA LEU A 123 3.05 -29.61 -18.18
C LEU A 123 3.20 -30.31 -19.54
N ASP A 124 3.27 -29.55 -20.65
CA ASP A 124 3.48 -30.09 -21.99
C ASP A 124 4.81 -30.84 -22.08
N ARG A 125 5.84 -30.32 -21.41
CA ARG A 125 7.18 -30.92 -21.35
C ARG A 125 7.18 -32.23 -20.58
N VAL A 126 6.54 -32.26 -19.40
CA VAL A 126 6.66 -33.41 -18.48
C VAL A 126 5.60 -34.50 -18.71
N ALA A 127 4.43 -34.14 -19.25
CA ALA A 127 3.32 -35.08 -19.49
C ALA A 127 2.74 -35.00 -20.90
N GLY A 128 2.75 -33.82 -21.53
CA GLY A 128 2.23 -33.59 -22.89
C GLY A 128 0.71 -33.51 -23.02
N SER A 129 -0.04 -34.24 -22.19
CA SER A 129 -1.50 -34.14 -22.01
C SER A 129 -1.93 -35.15 -20.94
N GLY A 130 -3.10 -35.00 -20.33
CA GLY A 130 -3.68 -36.04 -19.47
C GLY A 130 -4.20 -35.54 -18.14
N THR A 131 -4.22 -36.42 -17.15
CA THR A 131 -4.72 -36.10 -15.80
C THR A 131 -3.60 -35.52 -14.94
N VAL A 132 -3.87 -34.42 -14.25
CA VAL A 132 -2.96 -33.77 -13.30
C VAL A 132 -3.54 -33.92 -11.89
N ALA A 133 -2.83 -34.64 -11.02
CA ALA A 133 -3.17 -34.68 -9.60
C ALA A 133 -2.67 -33.41 -8.91
N PHE A 134 -3.54 -32.68 -8.23
CA PHE A 134 -3.17 -31.53 -7.41
C PHE A 134 -3.15 -31.97 -5.95
N ASP A 135 -1.97 -31.97 -5.32
CA ASP A 135 -1.84 -32.38 -3.92
C ASP A 135 -2.48 -31.34 -2.99
N GLU A 136 -3.38 -31.81 -2.13
CA GLU A 136 -4.00 -31.05 -1.04
C GLU A 136 -3.90 -31.79 0.30
N THR A 137 -3.18 -32.93 0.35
CA THR A 137 -3.14 -33.79 1.56
C THR A 137 -2.15 -33.32 2.62
N HIS A 138 -1.35 -32.28 2.37
CA HIS A 138 -0.25 -31.85 3.25
C HIS A 138 -0.35 -30.38 3.67
N GLY A 139 -1.58 -29.87 3.79
CA GLY A 139 -1.84 -28.52 4.28
C GLY A 139 -1.22 -27.46 3.38
N GLN A 140 -1.36 -27.63 2.07
CA GLN A 140 -0.90 -26.68 1.07
C GLN A 140 -1.36 -25.27 1.39
N PHE A 141 -0.43 -24.32 1.39
CA PHE A 141 -0.78 -22.91 1.51
C PHE A 141 -1.61 -22.44 0.30
N TYR A 142 -1.23 -22.89 -0.90
CA TYR A 142 -2.00 -22.68 -2.13
C TYR A 142 -2.60 -23.98 -2.64
N ASP A 143 -3.90 -24.15 -2.45
CA ASP A 143 -4.68 -25.29 -2.93
C ASP A 143 -5.13 -25.12 -4.40
N ALA A 144 -5.95 -26.05 -4.90
CA ALA A 144 -6.48 -25.96 -6.26
C ALA A 144 -7.46 -24.80 -6.43
N ASP A 145 -8.19 -24.40 -5.38
CA ASP A 145 -9.11 -23.26 -5.41
C ASP A 145 -8.33 -21.96 -5.69
N ALA A 146 -7.15 -21.81 -5.08
CA ALA A 146 -6.20 -20.72 -5.36
C ALA A 146 -5.65 -20.71 -6.80
N HIS A 147 -5.86 -21.76 -7.60
CA HIS A 147 -5.36 -21.89 -8.99
C HIS A 147 -6.47 -22.04 -10.04
N THR A 148 -7.71 -21.72 -9.67
CA THR A 148 -8.90 -21.96 -10.53
C THR A 148 -8.75 -21.38 -11.95
N ALA A 149 -8.21 -20.16 -12.10
CA ALA A 149 -8.03 -19.54 -13.42
C ALA A 149 -7.10 -20.36 -14.34
N PHE A 150 -5.95 -20.76 -13.79
CA PHE A 150 -4.97 -21.59 -14.51
C PHE A 150 -5.49 -23.00 -14.78
N ILE A 151 -6.19 -23.61 -13.83
CA ILE A 151 -6.78 -24.94 -14.01
C ILE A 151 -7.78 -24.92 -15.18
N GLN A 152 -8.70 -23.93 -15.22
CA GLN A 152 -9.62 -23.77 -16.34
C GLN A 152 -8.87 -23.57 -17.67
N TYR A 153 -7.77 -22.81 -17.65
CA TYR A 153 -6.94 -22.60 -18.83
C TYR A 153 -6.27 -23.88 -19.32
N ALA A 154 -5.67 -24.66 -18.42
CA ALA A 154 -5.03 -25.92 -18.75
C ALA A 154 -6.04 -26.98 -19.24
N GLU A 155 -7.24 -27.02 -18.67
CA GLU A 155 -8.32 -27.90 -19.13
C GLU A 155 -8.78 -27.59 -20.56
N LEU A 156 -8.88 -26.31 -20.92
CA LEU A 156 -9.13 -25.90 -22.31
C LEU A 156 -8.01 -26.34 -23.27
N ASN A 157 -6.80 -26.54 -22.74
CA ASN A 157 -5.62 -26.98 -23.46
C ASN A 157 -5.36 -28.50 -23.37
N GLY A 158 -6.34 -29.28 -22.90
CA GLY A 158 -6.31 -30.75 -23.01
C GLY A 158 -5.84 -31.49 -21.76
N TYR A 159 -5.76 -30.80 -20.62
CA TYR A 159 -5.56 -31.43 -19.31
C TYR A 159 -6.88 -31.70 -18.58
N THR A 160 -6.81 -32.46 -17.50
CA THR A 160 -7.90 -32.63 -16.54
C THR A 160 -7.28 -32.58 -15.16
N PHE A 161 -7.72 -31.66 -14.30
CA PHE A 161 -7.19 -31.53 -12.95
C PHE A 161 -8.06 -32.27 -11.94
N GLU A 162 -7.41 -33.01 -11.05
CA GLU A 162 -8.06 -33.71 -9.94
C GLU A 162 -7.33 -33.35 -8.63
N ALA A 163 -7.96 -32.49 -7.82
CA ALA A 163 -7.48 -32.20 -6.47
C ALA A 163 -7.72 -33.39 -5.54
N THR A 164 -6.73 -33.75 -4.73
CA THR A 164 -6.85 -34.89 -3.81
C THR A 164 -7.82 -34.63 -2.66
N GLY A 165 -8.02 -33.36 -2.29
CA GLY A 165 -8.65 -32.95 -1.05
C GLY A 165 -7.77 -33.23 0.18
N THR A 166 -8.07 -32.56 1.29
CA THR A 166 -7.30 -32.67 2.55
C THR A 166 -7.34 -34.06 3.19
N ASP A 167 -8.42 -34.82 2.98
CA ASP A 167 -8.59 -36.20 3.46
C ASP A 167 -8.19 -37.24 2.39
N GLY A 168 -7.48 -36.81 1.34
CA GLY A 168 -7.11 -37.62 0.18
C GLY A 168 -6.02 -38.67 0.45
N ASP A 169 -5.62 -39.35 -0.63
CA ASP A 169 -4.48 -40.28 -0.64
C ASP A 169 -3.65 -39.99 -1.89
N LEU A 170 -2.53 -39.30 -1.69
CA LEU A 170 -1.63 -38.89 -2.77
C LEU A 170 -1.13 -40.10 -3.59
N ALA A 171 -0.77 -41.21 -2.94
CA ALA A 171 -0.26 -42.37 -3.65
C ALA A 171 -1.31 -43.00 -4.58
N SER A 172 -2.58 -42.97 -4.16
CA SER A 172 -3.70 -43.40 -5.01
C SER A 172 -3.91 -42.43 -6.17
N ALA A 173 -3.85 -41.12 -5.94
CA ALA A 173 -4.00 -40.11 -6.99
C ALA A 173 -2.90 -40.21 -8.06
N LEU A 174 -1.64 -40.38 -7.65
CA LEU A 174 -0.49 -40.57 -8.55
C LEU A 174 -0.64 -41.79 -9.48
N SER A 175 -1.40 -42.81 -9.06
CA SER A 175 -1.55 -44.03 -9.88
C SER A 175 -2.48 -43.88 -11.09
N GLU A 176 -3.31 -42.83 -11.10
CA GLU A 176 -4.27 -42.52 -12.16
C GLU A 176 -3.89 -41.23 -12.92
N ALA A 177 -2.82 -40.55 -12.50
CA ALA A 177 -2.37 -39.27 -13.07
C ALA A 177 -1.22 -39.45 -14.07
N ASP A 178 -1.07 -38.48 -14.97
CA ASP A 178 0.06 -38.33 -15.90
C ASP A 178 1.06 -37.27 -15.39
N ALA A 179 0.58 -36.29 -14.62
CA ALA A 179 1.40 -35.34 -13.87
C ALA A 179 0.88 -35.11 -12.45
N ALA A 180 1.71 -34.55 -11.59
CA ALA A 180 1.31 -34.08 -10.27
C ALA A 180 1.83 -32.66 -10.01
N VAL A 181 1.08 -31.90 -9.22
CA VAL A 181 1.44 -30.57 -8.72
C VAL A 181 1.52 -30.65 -7.19
N VAL A 182 2.63 -30.19 -6.62
CA VAL A 182 2.80 -29.97 -5.18
C VAL A 182 3.21 -28.52 -4.97
N THR A 183 2.42 -27.80 -4.20
CA THR A 183 2.69 -26.43 -3.74
C THR A 183 3.13 -26.45 -2.27
N SER A 184 3.68 -25.33 -1.78
CA SER A 184 4.18 -25.07 -0.41
C SER A 184 3.42 -25.84 0.68
N PRO A 185 3.93 -27.03 1.08
CA PRO A 185 3.19 -27.96 1.95
C PRO A 185 3.58 -27.73 3.41
N SER A 186 2.62 -27.33 4.25
CA SER A 186 2.89 -27.09 5.68
C SER A 186 3.16 -28.37 6.48
N GLU A 187 2.79 -29.54 5.96
CA GLU A 187 3.05 -30.84 6.58
C GLU A 187 4.04 -31.69 5.76
N GLY A 188 4.91 -32.43 6.46
CA GLY A 188 5.91 -33.29 5.83
C GLY A 188 5.31 -34.59 5.27
N PHE A 189 5.86 -35.04 4.14
CA PHE A 189 5.46 -36.27 3.47
C PHE A 189 5.97 -37.49 4.22
N THR A 190 5.21 -38.58 4.22
CA THR A 190 5.71 -39.85 4.75
C THR A 190 6.74 -40.46 3.80
N ALA A 191 7.57 -41.37 4.32
CA ALA A 191 8.51 -42.11 3.47
C ALA A 191 7.82 -42.90 2.35
N ALA A 192 6.58 -43.37 2.57
CA ALA A 192 5.83 -44.10 1.56
C ALA A 192 5.33 -43.19 0.42
N GLU A 193 4.91 -41.96 0.74
CA GLU A 193 4.53 -40.96 -0.27
C GLU A 193 5.74 -40.50 -1.07
N ARG A 194 6.88 -40.25 -0.42
CA ARG A 194 8.12 -39.93 -1.14
C ARG A 194 8.60 -41.06 -2.05
N ASP A 195 8.50 -42.32 -1.59
CA ASP A 195 8.77 -43.49 -2.43
C ASP A 195 7.79 -43.57 -3.63
N ALA A 196 6.52 -43.20 -3.43
CA ALA A 196 5.51 -43.18 -4.48
C ALA A 196 5.78 -42.08 -5.52
N LEU A 197 6.13 -40.87 -5.09
CA LEU A 197 6.55 -39.77 -5.98
C LEU A 197 7.79 -40.14 -6.78
N ALA A 198 8.82 -40.69 -6.13
CA ALA A 198 10.03 -41.15 -6.81
C ALA A 198 9.73 -42.24 -7.84
N ALA A 199 8.86 -43.20 -7.50
CA ALA A 199 8.44 -44.24 -8.44
C ALA A 199 7.60 -43.66 -9.59
N PHE A 200 6.72 -42.70 -9.32
CA PHE A 200 5.89 -42.03 -10.32
C PHE A 200 6.75 -41.33 -11.37
N VAL A 201 7.70 -40.48 -10.95
CA VAL A 201 8.63 -39.79 -11.85
C VAL A 201 9.52 -40.77 -12.62
N ALA A 202 10.08 -41.79 -11.95
CA ALA A 202 10.89 -42.81 -12.60
C ALA A 202 10.13 -43.63 -13.65
N ASN A 203 8.80 -43.72 -13.55
CA ASN A 203 7.93 -44.38 -14.52
C ASN A 203 7.42 -43.43 -15.63
N GLY A 204 7.89 -42.19 -15.66
CA GLY A 204 7.57 -41.20 -16.69
C GLY A 204 6.41 -40.27 -16.34
N GLY A 205 5.94 -40.26 -15.09
CA GLY A 205 5.03 -39.23 -14.60
C GLY A 205 5.73 -37.89 -14.44
N GLY A 206 5.04 -36.79 -14.74
CA GLY A 206 5.58 -35.43 -14.60
C GLY A 206 5.32 -34.83 -13.23
N LEU A 207 6.23 -34.03 -12.69
CA LEU A 207 6.05 -33.36 -11.40
C LEU A 207 6.34 -31.87 -11.50
N LEU A 208 5.40 -31.04 -11.06
CA LEU A 208 5.63 -29.61 -10.83
C LEU A 208 5.70 -29.36 -9.33
N LEU A 209 6.76 -28.67 -8.91
CA LEU A 209 6.97 -28.26 -7.53
C LEU A 209 6.96 -26.73 -7.45
N PHE A 210 6.18 -26.18 -6.53
CA PHE A 210 6.12 -24.74 -6.28
C PHE A 210 6.46 -24.50 -4.81
N ASP A 211 7.53 -23.76 -4.61
CA ASP A 211 7.91 -23.22 -3.32
C ASP A 211 7.32 -21.82 -3.12
N GLN A 212 7.65 -21.12 -2.04
CA GLN A 212 7.37 -19.69 -1.86
C GLN A 212 8.41 -19.06 -0.94
N SER A 213 8.47 -17.74 -0.87
CA SER A 213 9.41 -17.05 0.00
C SER A 213 9.18 -17.30 1.49
N ASP A 214 10.26 -17.20 2.27
CA ASP A 214 10.31 -17.23 3.75
C ASP A 214 9.48 -16.13 4.47
N PHE A 215 8.88 -15.19 3.75
CA PHE A 215 8.06 -14.13 4.34
C PHE A 215 6.90 -14.69 5.18
N GLY A 216 7.04 -14.61 6.51
CA GLY A 216 6.06 -15.11 7.46
C GLY A 216 6.16 -16.60 7.80
N ASP A 217 7.25 -17.28 7.42
CA ASP A 217 7.55 -18.70 7.73
C ASP A 217 6.46 -19.66 7.20
N PHE A 218 6.02 -19.41 5.95
CA PHE A 218 5.00 -20.22 5.26
C PHE A 218 5.58 -21.10 4.14
N ASP A 219 6.79 -20.81 3.68
CA ASP A 219 7.56 -21.51 2.64
C ASP A 219 7.57 -23.03 2.82
N ALA A 220 7.77 -23.49 4.06
CA ALA A 220 7.91 -24.90 4.40
C ALA A 220 8.94 -25.62 3.50
N THR A 221 10.02 -24.91 3.15
CA THR A 221 11.10 -25.31 2.22
C THR A 221 11.62 -26.72 2.53
N ASP A 222 11.75 -27.06 3.81
CA ASP A 222 12.22 -28.36 4.27
C ASP A 222 11.38 -29.53 3.74
N ASN A 223 10.05 -29.39 3.71
CA ASN A 223 9.14 -30.46 3.26
C ASN A 223 9.31 -30.72 1.74
N LEU A 224 9.47 -29.66 0.94
CA LEU A 224 9.78 -29.78 -0.49
C LEU A 224 11.18 -30.37 -0.71
N ASN A 225 12.16 -29.99 0.11
CA ASN A 225 13.51 -30.52 0.04
C ASN A 225 13.61 -32.00 0.42
N GLU A 226 12.70 -32.53 1.25
CA GLU A 226 12.58 -33.98 1.47
C GLU A 226 12.13 -34.72 0.19
N ILE A 227 11.21 -34.14 -0.59
CA ILE A 227 10.82 -34.68 -1.92
C ILE A 227 12.03 -34.63 -2.86
N ALA A 228 12.67 -33.47 -2.98
CA ALA A 228 13.82 -33.29 -3.86
C ALA A 228 14.97 -34.27 -3.52
N GLY A 229 15.18 -34.54 -2.23
CA GLY A 229 16.13 -35.54 -1.76
C GLY A 229 15.74 -36.98 -2.10
N ALA A 230 14.46 -37.34 -2.01
CA ALA A 230 13.98 -38.68 -2.35
C ALA A 230 14.05 -38.97 -3.86
N LEU A 231 13.90 -37.94 -4.69
CA LEU A 231 14.00 -38.02 -6.14
C LEU A 231 15.44 -37.87 -6.66
N ASP A 232 16.41 -37.58 -5.79
CA ASP A 232 17.82 -37.30 -6.13
C ASP A 232 17.98 -36.11 -7.12
N LEU A 233 17.15 -35.08 -6.94
CA LEU A 233 17.14 -33.91 -7.84
C LEU A 233 18.44 -33.11 -7.73
N ALA A 234 18.84 -32.51 -8.85
CA ALA A 234 20.02 -31.66 -9.01
C ALA A 234 19.97 -30.33 -8.24
N PHE A 235 18.79 -29.99 -7.71
CA PHE A 235 18.53 -28.73 -7.00
C PHE A 235 17.83 -28.94 -5.66
N ARG A 236 17.90 -27.92 -4.81
CA ARG A 236 17.10 -27.75 -3.59
C ARG A 236 16.40 -26.40 -3.63
N PHE A 237 15.33 -26.25 -2.87
CA PHE A 237 14.72 -24.96 -2.60
C PHE A 237 15.52 -24.23 -1.52
N ASN A 238 15.65 -22.92 -1.66
CA ASN A 238 16.29 -22.05 -0.67
C ASN A 238 15.22 -21.45 0.23
N ASP A 239 15.53 -21.34 1.51
CA ASP A 239 14.64 -20.72 2.48
C ASP A 239 14.90 -19.21 2.50
N ASP A 240 14.51 -18.52 1.42
CA ASP A 240 14.78 -17.10 1.23
C ASP A 240 13.68 -16.36 0.47
N GLN A 241 13.79 -15.03 0.42
CA GLN A 241 13.04 -14.20 -0.53
C GLN A 241 13.99 -13.53 -1.52
N VAL A 242 13.65 -13.58 -2.80
CA VAL A 242 14.30 -12.80 -3.85
C VAL A 242 13.56 -11.48 -4.04
N ILE A 243 14.26 -10.37 -3.86
CA ILE A 243 13.73 -9.02 -4.11
C ILE A 243 14.55 -8.31 -5.19
N ASP A 244 13.90 -7.47 -6.00
CA ASP A 244 14.54 -6.60 -6.98
C ASP A 244 13.84 -5.24 -7.04
N GLU A 245 14.48 -4.18 -6.54
CA GLU A 245 13.93 -2.81 -6.56
C GLU A 245 13.97 -2.15 -7.96
N ALA A 246 14.70 -2.73 -8.91
CA ALA A 246 14.90 -2.17 -10.25
C ALA A 246 14.06 -2.85 -11.33
N ASN A 247 13.90 -4.17 -11.28
CA ASN A 247 13.10 -4.95 -12.23
C ASN A 247 11.97 -5.66 -11.48
N ASN A 248 10.83 -4.99 -11.35
CA ASN A 248 9.67 -5.51 -10.64
C ASN A 248 8.35 -4.98 -11.21
N ALA A 249 7.25 -5.59 -10.76
CA ALA A 249 5.88 -5.15 -11.03
C ALA A 249 5.37 -4.13 -9.99
N GLY A 250 6.12 -3.06 -9.76
CA GLY A 250 5.73 -1.93 -8.89
C GLY A 250 6.33 -1.97 -7.48
N ILE A 251 6.67 -3.15 -6.97
CA ILE A 251 7.26 -3.32 -5.63
C ILE A 251 8.31 -4.43 -5.62
N GLY A 252 9.35 -4.29 -4.78
CA GLY A 252 10.56 -5.11 -4.84
C GLY A 252 10.38 -6.63 -4.66
N PHE A 253 9.32 -7.09 -3.99
CA PHE A 253 9.03 -8.53 -3.83
C PHE A 253 8.21 -9.13 -4.98
N LEU A 254 7.93 -8.35 -6.02
CA LEU A 254 7.36 -8.80 -7.28
C LEU A 254 8.40 -8.73 -8.42
N PRO A 255 9.59 -9.35 -8.29
CA PRO A 255 10.63 -9.26 -9.31
C PRO A 255 10.15 -9.78 -10.66
N THR A 256 10.64 -9.13 -11.72
CA THR A 256 10.43 -9.57 -13.10
C THR A 256 11.76 -9.93 -13.75
N THR A 257 11.73 -10.83 -14.73
CA THR A 257 12.96 -11.25 -15.42
C THR A 257 12.73 -11.64 -16.87
N THR A 258 13.74 -11.35 -17.67
CA THR A 258 13.86 -11.77 -19.08
C THR A 258 14.94 -12.83 -19.29
N ARG A 259 15.56 -13.33 -18.21
CA ARG A 259 16.77 -14.17 -18.26
C ARG A 259 16.44 -15.65 -18.37
N PHE A 260 16.03 -16.02 -19.58
CA PHE A 260 15.71 -17.40 -19.95
C PHE A 260 16.92 -18.13 -20.53
N ASP A 261 17.07 -19.40 -20.15
CA ASP A 261 18.08 -20.27 -20.71
C ASP A 261 17.59 -20.91 -22.01
N GLY A 262 18.38 -20.76 -23.09
CA GLY A 262 18.01 -21.19 -24.44
C GLY A 262 17.86 -22.70 -24.58
N ASP A 263 18.51 -23.49 -23.71
CA ASP A 263 18.38 -24.95 -23.70
C ASP A 263 16.97 -25.40 -23.26
N PHE A 264 16.22 -24.50 -22.62
CA PHE A 264 14.83 -24.69 -22.21
C PHE A 264 13.83 -23.87 -23.04
N SER A 265 14.21 -23.43 -24.25
CA SER A 265 13.37 -22.61 -25.14
C SER A 265 11.92 -23.09 -25.32
N GLY A 266 11.65 -24.39 -25.22
CA GLY A 266 10.29 -24.94 -25.28
C GLY A 266 9.38 -24.55 -24.10
N LEU A 267 9.93 -24.17 -22.94
CA LEU A 267 9.16 -23.67 -21.80
C LEU A 267 8.58 -22.28 -22.06
N PHE A 268 9.20 -21.51 -22.95
CA PHE A 268 8.88 -20.09 -23.11
C PHE A 268 8.07 -19.82 -24.38
N ALA A 269 7.59 -20.84 -25.09
CA ALA A 269 6.78 -20.64 -26.29
C ALA A 269 5.47 -19.93 -25.93
N ASP A 270 5.12 -18.86 -26.66
CA ASP A 270 3.94 -18.06 -26.34
C ASP A 270 2.67 -18.53 -27.07
N ARG A 271 1.52 -18.34 -26.42
CA ARG A 271 0.19 -18.62 -26.96
C ARG A 271 -0.79 -17.57 -26.44
N ALA A 272 -1.99 -17.54 -27.01
CA ALA A 272 -3.05 -16.69 -26.47
C ALA A 272 -3.52 -17.24 -25.11
N GLY A 273 -2.98 -16.66 -24.04
CA GLY A 273 -3.21 -17.08 -22.65
C GLY A 273 -4.34 -16.35 -21.92
N LEU A 274 -4.14 -16.18 -20.61
CA LEU A 274 -5.11 -15.63 -19.67
C LEU A 274 -5.09 -14.10 -19.57
N GLY A 275 -4.04 -13.46 -20.10
CA GLY A 275 -3.80 -12.01 -20.07
C GLY A 275 -5.07 -11.16 -20.21
N PHE A 276 -5.28 -10.27 -19.25
CA PHE A 276 -6.47 -9.43 -19.17
C PHE A 276 -6.16 -8.07 -18.56
N GLU A 277 -6.38 -7.02 -19.33
CA GLU A 277 -6.32 -5.65 -18.83
C GLU A 277 -7.72 -5.12 -18.56
N VAL A 278 -7.94 -4.62 -17.35
CA VAL A 278 -9.21 -3.97 -16.97
C VAL A 278 -9.31 -2.58 -17.60
N ASP A 279 -10.47 -2.27 -18.16
CA ASP A 279 -10.83 -0.94 -18.66
C ASP A 279 -11.51 -0.16 -17.53
N THR A 280 -10.79 0.78 -16.92
CA THR A 280 -11.26 1.57 -15.78
C THR A 280 -12.47 2.45 -16.10
N SER A 281 -12.81 2.66 -17.37
CA SER A 281 -14.03 3.37 -17.77
C SER A 281 -15.29 2.53 -17.69
N ARG A 282 -15.17 1.22 -17.45
CA ARG A 282 -16.27 0.26 -17.44
C ARG A 282 -16.62 -0.21 -16.03
N THR A 283 -17.83 -0.73 -15.92
CA THR A 283 -18.29 -1.49 -14.76
C THR A 283 -18.23 -2.97 -15.08
N TYR A 284 -17.72 -3.77 -14.14
CA TYR A 284 -17.62 -5.22 -14.26
C TYR A 284 -18.57 -5.89 -13.27
N THR A 285 -19.45 -6.75 -13.77
CA THR A 285 -20.20 -7.65 -12.89
C THR A 285 -19.27 -8.79 -12.48
N ALA A 286 -19.15 -9.01 -11.17
CA ALA A 286 -18.29 -10.01 -10.58
C ALA A 286 -19.03 -10.81 -9.49
N GLU A 287 -18.46 -11.92 -9.09
CA GLU A 287 -18.89 -12.69 -7.91
C GLU A 287 -17.80 -12.62 -6.84
N ILE A 288 -18.20 -12.40 -5.60
CA ILE A 288 -17.29 -12.45 -4.45
C ILE A 288 -17.02 -13.91 -4.12
N VAL A 289 -15.77 -14.35 -4.30
CA VAL A 289 -15.35 -15.73 -4.01
C VAL A 289 -14.80 -15.87 -2.59
N ALA A 290 -14.13 -14.83 -2.08
CA ALA A 290 -13.67 -14.79 -0.69
C ALA A 290 -13.70 -13.36 -0.14
N VAL A 291 -13.76 -13.27 1.19
CA VAL A 291 -13.69 -12.01 1.94
C VAL A 291 -12.56 -12.13 2.95
N THR A 292 -11.45 -11.46 2.64
CA THR A 292 -10.23 -11.43 3.45
C THR A 292 -10.51 -10.68 4.75
N ASP A 293 -10.95 -9.44 4.63
CA ASP A 293 -11.29 -8.54 5.74
C ASP A 293 -12.42 -7.57 5.36
N GLY A 294 -12.52 -6.42 6.05
CA GLY A 294 -13.60 -5.47 5.85
C GLY A 294 -13.45 -4.55 4.63
N ASP A 295 -12.28 -4.51 4.00
CA ASP A 295 -12.00 -3.67 2.83
C ASP A 295 -11.28 -4.43 1.69
N THR A 296 -11.01 -5.72 1.86
CA THR A 296 -10.35 -6.57 0.86
C THR A 296 -11.17 -7.82 0.55
N VAL A 297 -11.45 -8.04 -0.73
CA VAL A 297 -12.25 -9.17 -1.24
C VAL A 297 -11.63 -9.78 -2.49
N ASP A 298 -11.80 -11.08 -2.67
CA ASP A 298 -11.43 -11.76 -3.91
C ASP A 298 -12.65 -11.92 -4.81
N VAL A 299 -12.47 -11.65 -6.10
CA VAL A 299 -13.55 -11.64 -7.08
C VAL A 299 -13.28 -12.57 -8.24
N ARG A 300 -14.36 -13.10 -8.80
CA ARG A 300 -14.41 -13.76 -10.10
C ARG A 300 -15.19 -12.89 -11.07
N ILE A 301 -14.55 -12.44 -12.15
CA ILE A 301 -15.17 -11.70 -13.26
C ILE A 301 -15.41 -12.69 -14.41
N PRO A 302 -16.68 -13.08 -14.68
CA PRO A 302 -16.97 -14.00 -15.77
C PRO A 302 -16.67 -13.39 -17.14
N ARG A 303 -16.06 -14.16 -18.05
CA ARG A 303 -15.74 -13.70 -19.42
C ARG A 303 -16.41 -14.57 -20.48
N GLU A 304 -17.05 -13.95 -21.46
CA GLU A 304 -17.70 -14.69 -22.55
C GLU A 304 -16.64 -15.21 -23.53
N GLY A 305 -16.51 -16.53 -23.63
CA GLY A 305 -15.60 -17.18 -24.59
C GLY A 305 -14.12 -17.17 -24.19
N ALA A 306 -13.82 -16.84 -22.94
CA ALA A 306 -12.49 -16.93 -22.32
C ALA A 306 -12.63 -17.50 -20.90
N PRO A 307 -11.56 -18.03 -20.27
CA PRO A 307 -11.58 -18.40 -18.86
C PRO A 307 -11.99 -17.23 -17.97
N ASP A 308 -12.55 -17.52 -16.80
CA ASP A 308 -12.90 -16.47 -15.86
C ASP A 308 -11.64 -15.74 -15.36
N TYR A 309 -11.81 -14.48 -14.98
CA TYR A 309 -10.73 -13.68 -14.42
C TYR A 309 -10.87 -13.58 -12.91
N PHE A 310 -9.80 -13.88 -12.18
CA PHE A 310 -9.79 -13.84 -10.72
C PHE A 310 -8.77 -12.83 -10.23
N ASP A 311 -9.15 -12.04 -9.23
CA ASP A 311 -8.28 -10.99 -8.69
C ASP A 311 -8.71 -10.59 -7.27
N THR A 312 -7.78 -9.98 -6.55
CA THR A 312 -8.02 -9.37 -5.25
C THR A 312 -8.32 -7.87 -5.42
N VAL A 313 -9.39 -7.43 -4.78
CA VAL A 313 -9.88 -6.05 -4.80
C VAL A 313 -9.64 -5.40 -3.44
N ARG A 314 -8.90 -4.29 -3.41
CA ARG A 314 -8.88 -3.34 -2.29
C ARG A 314 -9.95 -2.28 -2.52
N LEU A 315 -10.87 -2.17 -1.57
CA LEU A 315 -12.03 -1.29 -1.67
C LEU A 315 -11.62 0.16 -1.43
N LEU A 316 -11.79 0.99 -2.47
CA LEU A 316 -11.31 2.38 -2.48
C LEU A 316 -11.96 3.27 -1.41
N GLY A 317 -11.16 4.15 -0.83
CA GLY A 317 -11.59 5.22 0.08
C GLY A 317 -12.03 4.76 1.47
N ILE A 318 -11.82 3.49 1.80
CA ILE A 318 -12.11 2.95 3.14
C ILE A 318 -10.92 2.17 3.68
N ASP A 319 -10.81 2.17 5.00
CA ASP A 319 -9.84 1.36 5.74
C ASP A 319 -10.51 0.79 6.99
N THR A 320 -10.46 -0.52 7.17
CA THR A 320 -11.01 -1.19 8.34
C THR A 320 -9.92 -1.42 9.39
N PRO A 321 -10.27 -1.49 10.70
CA PRO A 321 -9.28 -1.89 11.69
C PRO A 321 -8.73 -3.27 11.35
N GLU A 322 -7.44 -3.46 11.57
CA GLU A 322 -6.73 -4.69 11.31
C GLU A 322 -7.20 -5.81 12.24
N THR A 323 -7.08 -7.05 11.76
CA THR A 323 -7.38 -8.23 12.59
C THR A 323 -6.19 -8.71 13.42
N THR A 324 -5.00 -8.16 13.15
CA THR A 324 -3.75 -8.48 13.84
C THR A 324 -2.98 -7.21 14.24
N ALA A 325 -2.11 -7.32 15.24
CA ALA A 325 -1.48 -6.17 15.90
C ALA A 325 -0.58 -5.34 14.98
N ASP A 326 0.14 -5.99 14.07
CA ASP A 326 0.95 -5.32 13.08
C ASP A 326 0.24 -5.48 11.72
N PRO A 327 0.00 -4.40 10.96
CA PRO A 327 0.57 -3.05 11.11
C PRO A 327 -0.35 -2.01 11.78
N GLU A 328 -1.34 -2.41 12.58
CA GLU A 328 -2.35 -1.50 13.17
C GLU A 328 -1.75 -0.31 13.94
N LEU A 329 -2.22 0.90 13.61
CA LEU A 329 -1.71 2.14 14.19
C LEU A 329 -2.85 2.94 14.84
N PRO A 330 -2.96 2.92 16.19
CA PRO A 330 -3.95 3.73 16.91
C PRO A 330 -3.92 5.23 16.57
N ALA A 331 -2.78 5.75 16.10
CA ALA A 331 -2.65 7.15 15.70
C ALA A 331 -3.56 7.54 14.51
N GLU A 332 -4.01 6.58 13.70
CA GLU A 332 -4.94 6.82 12.58
C GLU A 332 -6.40 6.95 13.05
N TRP A 333 -6.71 6.49 14.27
CA TRP A 333 -8.07 6.43 14.80
C TRP A 333 -8.34 7.58 15.77
N GLU A 334 -9.07 8.61 15.30
CA GLU A 334 -9.40 9.79 16.12
C GLU A 334 -10.14 9.39 17.43
N GLY A 335 -9.60 9.85 18.55
CA GLY A 335 -10.05 9.54 19.91
C GLY A 335 -9.87 8.09 20.42
N ILE A 336 -9.11 7.21 19.76
CA ILE A 336 -8.99 5.78 20.15
C ILE A 336 -7.51 5.37 20.32
N ASP A 337 -7.08 5.08 21.55
CA ASP A 337 -5.70 4.66 21.83
C ASP A 337 -5.55 3.13 22.02
N SER A 338 -6.65 2.39 22.15
CA SER A 338 -6.64 0.98 22.53
C SER A 338 -6.46 0.05 21.33
N LEU A 339 -5.23 -0.47 21.15
CA LEU A 339 -4.93 -1.46 20.12
C LEU A 339 -5.83 -2.72 20.24
N GLU A 340 -5.99 -3.27 21.46
CA GLU A 340 -6.85 -4.44 21.68
C GLU A 340 -8.30 -4.20 21.22
N TYR A 341 -8.81 -2.99 21.43
CA TYR A 341 -10.14 -2.60 20.96
C TYR A 341 -10.22 -2.53 19.44
N LEU A 342 -9.21 -1.94 18.79
CA LEU A 342 -9.13 -1.87 17.32
C LEU A 342 -9.13 -3.27 16.71
N LEU A 343 -8.31 -4.20 17.22
CA LEU A 343 -8.28 -5.58 16.74
C LEU A 343 -9.62 -6.31 16.88
N SER A 344 -10.32 -6.08 17.99
CA SER A 344 -11.68 -6.59 18.20
C SER A 344 -12.66 -6.02 17.16
N LYS A 345 -12.54 -4.73 16.83
CA LYS A 345 -13.35 -4.08 15.80
C LYS A 345 -12.97 -4.48 14.38
N GLY A 346 -11.71 -4.86 14.13
CA GLY A 346 -11.28 -5.46 12.88
C GLY A 346 -11.97 -6.79 12.64
N GLY A 347 -11.97 -7.66 13.66
CA GLY A 347 -12.73 -8.91 13.62
C GLY A 347 -14.23 -8.71 13.38
N ALA A 348 -14.84 -7.69 14.00
CA ALA A 348 -16.24 -7.35 13.79
C ALA A 348 -16.53 -6.82 12.36
N SER A 349 -15.61 -6.04 11.79
CA SER A 349 -15.73 -5.47 10.45
C SER A 349 -15.59 -6.54 9.37
N ALA A 350 -14.61 -7.45 9.52
CA ALA A 350 -14.47 -8.61 8.66
C ALA A 350 -15.68 -9.57 8.73
N ALA A 351 -16.26 -9.76 9.92
CA ALA A 351 -17.48 -10.56 10.07
C ALA A 351 -18.68 -9.93 9.36
N TRP A 352 -18.84 -8.61 9.46
CA TRP A 352 -19.91 -7.88 8.76
C TRP A 352 -19.72 -7.93 7.24
N ALA A 353 -18.49 -7.75 6.75
CA ALA A 353 -18.17 -7.89 5.33
C ALA A 353 -18.53 -9.27 4.79
N ARG A 354 -18.21 -10.33 5.54
CA ARG A 354 -18.59 -11.72 5.18
C ARG A 354 -20.10 -11.91 5.13
N GLU A 355 -20.85 -11.33 6.07
CA GLU A 355 -22.32 -11.40 6.07
C GLU A 355 -22.93 -10.72 4.85
N GLU A 356 -22.41 -9.57 4.44
CA GLU A 356 -22.97 -8.80 3.32
C GLU A 356 -22.52 -9.30 1.95
N LEU A 357 -21.28 -9.80 1.81
CA LEU A 357 -20.64 -9.99 0.51
C LEU A 357 -20.37 -11.44 0.12
N SER A 358 -20.30 -12.41 1.04
CA SER A 358 -19.88 -13.78 0.67
C SER A 358 -20.80 -14.40 -0.39
N GLY A 359 -20.23 -14.75 -1.55
CA GLY A 359 -21.00 -15.32 -2.68
C GLY A 359 -21.93 -14.32 -3.38
N ALA A 360 -21.86 -13.03 -3.04
CA ALA A 360 -22.69 -12.01 -3.66
C ALA A 360 -22.23 -11.73 -5.09
N THR A 361 -23.19 -11.47 -5.98
CA THR A 361 -22.91 -10.84 -7.27
C THR A 361 -22.84 -9.33 -7.08
N VAL A 362 -21.76 -8.72 -7.55
CA VAL A 362 -21.43 -7.31 -7.34
C VAL A 362 -21.15 -6.61 -8.67
N ASP A 363 -21.22 -5.29 -8.68
CA ASP A 363 -20.71 -4.44 -9.75
C ASP A 363 -19.49 -3.65 -9.24
N LEU A 364 -18.36 -3.86 -9.90
CA LEU A 364 -17.09 -3.19 -9.63
C LEU A 364 -16.93 -2.00 -10.58
N SER A 365 -16.52 -0.85 -10.03
CA SER A 365 -16.22 0.36 -10.80
C SER A 365 -14.97 1.04 -10.27
N PHE A 366 -14.26 1.78 -11.11
CA PHE A 366 -13.00 2.43 -10.76
C PHE A 366 -13.19 3.93 -10.53
N ASP A 367 -12.28 4.52 -9.77
CA ASP A 367 -12.22 5.98 -9.60
C ASP A 367 -11.34 6.60 -10.70
N PRO A 368 -11.76 7.67 -11.39
CA PRO A 368 -10.97 8.29 -12.45
C PRO A 368 -9.72 9.05 -11.95
N ALA A 369 -9.63 9.33 -10.65
CA ALA A 369 -8.46 9.95 -10.03
C ALA A 369 -7.45 8.90 -9.51
N GLU A 370 -7.79 7.61 -9.55
CA GLU A 370 -6.96 6.51 -9.05
C GLU A 370 -6.52 5.60 -10.21
N GLY A 371 -5.41 4.90 -10.00
CA GLY A 371 -4.98 3.82 -10.90
C GLY A 371 -5.92 2.62 -10.87
N ALA A 372 -5.78 1.72 -11.84
CA ALA A 372 -6.50 0.43 -11.82
C ALA A 372 -6.05 -0.47 -10.66
N ARG A 373 -4.78 -0.35 -10.26
CA ARG A 373 -4.13 -1.16 -9.24
C ARG A 373 -3.32 -0.30 -8.27
N GLY A 374 -3.20 -0.77 -7.04
CA GLY A 374 -2.26 -0.23 -6.05
C GLY A 374 -0.90 -0.94 -6.09
N ASP A 375 0.02 -0.52 -5.22
CA ASP A 375 1.43 -0.99 -5.23
C ASP A 375 1.59 -2.49 -4.94
N PHE A 376 0.60 -3.10 -4.27
CA PHE A 376 0.53 -4.54 -4.00
C PHE A 376 -0.13 -5.34 -5.13
N GLY A 377 -0.28 -4.75 -6.32
CA GLY A 377 -0.92 -5.39 -7.47
C GLY A 377 -2.44 -5.56 -7.36
N ARG A 378 -3.09 -5.30 -6.23
CA ARG A 378 -4.56 -5.42 -6.05
C ARG A 378 -5.35 -4.41 -6.89
N LEU A 379 -6.51 -4.82 -7.41
CA LEU A 379 -7.45 -3.91 -8.08
C LEU A 379 -8.01 -2.87 -7.10
N LEU A 380 -8.11 -1.62 -7.55
CA LEU A 380 -8.67 -0.52 -6.78
C LEU A 380 -10.10 -0.21 -7.25
N CYS A 381 -11.09 -0.71 -6.52
CA CYS A 381 -12.50 -0.62 -6.95
C CYS A 381 -13.44 -0.08 -5.87
N TYR A 382 -14.53 0.49 -6.35
CA TYR A 382 -15.79 0.66 -5.64
C TYR A 382 -16.70 -0.54 -5.92
N LEU A 383 -17.44 -0.97 -4.89
CA LEU A 383 -18.31 -2.13 -4.96
C LEU A 383 -19.78 -1.76 -4.74
N ARG A 384 -20.65 -2.19 -5.65
CA ARG A 384 -22.10 -2.16 -5.47
C ARG A 384 -22.70 -3.56 -5.45
N TYR A 385 -23.69 -3.80 -4.59
CA TYR A 385 -24.30 -5.11 -4.38
C TYR A 385 -25.79 -4.98 -4.06
N ASP A 386 -26.48 -6.13 -4.01
CA ASP A 386 -27.89 -6.25 -3.70
C ASP A 386 -28.06 -6.60 -2.22
N ALA A 387 -28.17 -5.59 -1.36
CA ALA A 387 -28.19 -5.81 0.09
C ALA A 387 -29.55 -6.30 0.62
N ASP A 388 -30.65 -6.08 -0.12
CA ASP A 388 -32.00 -6.47 0.31
C ASP A 388 -32.60 -7.66 -0.46
N GLY A 389 -31.89 -8.16 -1.47
CA GLY A 389 -32.25 -9.32 -2.27
C GLY A 389 -33.34 -9.03 -3.31
N ASP A 390 -33.53 -7.77 -3.70
CA ASP A 390 -34.55 -7.36 -4.67
C ASP A 390 -34.12 -7.54 -6.14
N GLY A 391 -32.85 -7.88 -6.36
CA GLY A 391 -32.22 -8.07 -7.67
C GLY A 391 -31.48 -6.85 -8.22
N GLY A 392 -31.53 -5.69 -7.53
CA GLY A 392 -30.82 -4.46 -7.88
C GLY A 392 -29.52 -4.27 -7.10
N ARG A 393 -28.43 -3.90 -7.78
CA ARG A 393 -27.13 -3.63 -7.14
C ARG A 393 -26.88 -2.14 -6.95
N GLU A 394 -27.75 -1.50 -6.20
CA GLU A 394 -27.69 -0.05 -5.95
C GLU A 394 -26.94 0.29 -4.65
N ASP A 395 -26.82 -0.66 -3.72
CA ASP A 395 -26.15 -0.43 -2.43
C ASP A 395 -24.65 -0.27 -2.60
N PHE A 396 -24.14 0.88 -2.18
CA PHE A 396 -22.72 1.20 -2.25
C PHE A 396 -22.01 0.74 -0.98
N TYR A 397 -21.29 -0.38 -1.06
CA TYR A 397 -20.66 -1.03 0.10
C TYR A 397 -19.68 -0.11 0.82
N ASN A 398 -18.75 0.53 0.10
CA ASN A 398 -17.74 1.43 0.68
C ASN A 398 -18.39 2.51 1.57
N ARG A 399 -19.44 3.15 1.07
CA ARG A 399 -20.20 4.15 1.84
C ARG A 399 -20.93 3.55 3.04
N ARG A 400 -21.46 2.33 2.92
CA ARG A 400 -22.17 1.63 4.00
C ARG A 400 -21.21 1.24 5.13
N ALA A 401 -20.00 0.77 4.80
CA ALA A 401 -18.95 0.45 5.77
C ALA A 401 -18.63 1.68 6.65
N VAL A 402 -18.37 2.82 6.03
CA VAL A 402 -18.12 4.09 6.73
C VAL A 402 -19.35 4.55 7.53
N ALA A 403 -20.56 4.44 6.96
CA ALA A 403 -21.79 4.86 7.63
C ALA A 403 -22.13 4.03 8.88
N GLY A 404 -21.77 2.74 8.86
CA GLY A 404 -21.91 1.81 9.99
C GLY A 404 -20.81 1.93 11.03
N GLY A 405 -19.71 2.62 10.71
CA GLY A 405 -18.52 2.67 11.55
C GLY A 405 -17.70 1.37 11.52
N TYR A 406 -17.77 0.60 10.44
CA TYR A 406 -16.90 -0.56 10.21
C TYR A 406 -15.56 -0.16 9.58
N ALA A 407 -15.50 1.03 8.99
CA ALA A 407 -14.31 1.59 8.36
C ALA A 407 -14.14 3.07 8.73
N ARG A 408 -12.89 3.53 8.75
CA ARG A 408 -12.54 4.94 8.57
C ARG A 408 -12.45 5.29 7.10
N VAL A 409 -12.41 6.59 6.79
CA VAL A 409 -12.02 7.05 5.45
C VAL A 409 -10.51 6.89 5.31
N TYR A 410 -10.12 6.40 4.15
CA TYR A 410 -8.72 6.40 3.70
C TYR A 410 -8.45 7.68 2.93
N ASP A 411 -7.56 8.53 3.46
CA ASP A 411 -7.35 9.89 2.99
C ASP A 411 -6.51 9.88 1.70
N SER A 412 -7.19 9.91 0.54
CA SER A 412 -6.61 9.82 -0.81
C SER A 412 -7.16 10.91 -1.75
N GLY A 413 -6.64 10.98 -2.97
CA GLY A 413 -7.12 11.88 -4.03
C GLY A 413 -8.48 11.48 -4.63
N SER A 414 -9.02 10.31 -4.27
CA SER A 414 -10.25 9.74 -4.86
C SER A 414 -11.46 10.69 -4.89
N THR A 415 -12.29 10.56 -5.92
CA THR A 415 -13.42 11.48 -6.15
C THR A 415 -14.55 11.37 -5.13
N ASN A 416 -14.70 10.21 -4.46
CA ASN A 416 -15.70 10.01 -3.41
C ASN A 416 -15.22 10.42 -2.00
N HIS A 417 -13.94 10.73 -1.83
CA HIS A 417 -13.30 11.04 -0.55
C HIS A 417 -14.13 12.00 0.31
N ASP A 418 -14.40 13.20 -0.20
CA ASP A 418 -15.11 14.24 0.56
C ASP A 418 -16.54 13.84 0.94
N ALA A 419 -17.18 12.98 0.14
CA ALA A 419 -18.50 12.46 0.47
C ALA A 419 -18.43 11.44 1.61
N PHE A 420 -17.37 10.64 1.67
CA PHE A 420 -17.11 9.68 2.75
C PHE A 420 -16.73 10.38 4.05
N ILE A 421 -15.91 11.44 4.01
CA ILE A 421 -15.59 12.26 5.19
C ILE A 421 -16.87 12.79 5.86
N GLU A 422 -17.86 13.20 5.07
CA GLU A 422 -19.16 13.65 5.61
C GLU A 422 -20.01 12.53 6.22
N VAL A 423 -19.80 11.29 5.79
CA VAL A 423 -20.47 10.11 6.33
C VAL A 423 -19.79 9.68 7.63
N GLU A 424 -18.46 9.58 7.62
CA GLU A 424 -17.65 9.22 8.78
C GLU A 424 -17.87 10.18 9.95
N ARG A 425 -17.84 11.50 9.69
CA ARG A 425 -18.14 12.51 10.72
C ARG A 425 -19.48 12.27 11.42
N LYS A 426 -20.48 11.74 10.70
CA LYS A 426 -21.78 11.39 11.30
C LYS A 426 -21.72 10.08 12.08
N ALA A 427 -20.98 9.08 11.60
CA ALA A 427 -20.76 7.82 12.30
C ALA A 427 -20.03 8.06 13.63
N ARG A 428 -18.95 8.84 13.59
CA ARG A 428 -18.17 9.30 14.73
C ARG A 428 -19.02 10.02 15.77
N LYS A 429 -19.74 11.06 15.35
CA LYS A 429 -20.65 11.81 16.25
C LYS A 429 -21.72 10.95 16.91
N ARG A 430 -22.12 9.83 16.27
CA ARG A 430 -23.14 8.91 16.78
C ARG A 430 -22.55 7.74 17.57
N GLY A 431 -21.22 7.62 17.65
CA GLY A 431 -20.53 6.50 18.28
C GLY A 431 -20.93 5.16 17.66
N LEU A 432 -20.89 5.04 16.33
CA LEU A 432 -21.22 3.79 15.63
C LEU A 432 -19.97 2.94 15.40
N GLY A 433 -20.09 1.63 15.55
CA GLY A 433 -19.06 0.67 15.17
C GLY A 433 -17.76 0.86 15.96
N VAL A 434 -16.65 1.09 15.27
CA VAL A 434 -15.34 1.41 15.85
C VAL A 434 -15.35 2.72 16.65
N TRP A 435 -16.27 3.64 16.35
CA TRP A 435 -16.33 4.94 17.00
C TRP A 435 -17.02 4.93 18.38
N GLU A 436 -17.44 3.76 18.87
CA GLU A 436 -18.10 3.64 20.20
C GLU A 436 -17.17 4.05 21.35
N GLU A 437 -15.86 3.82 21.24
CA GLU A 437 -14.85 4.22 22.24
C GLU A 437 -14.05 5.47 21.85
N SER A 438 -14.45 6.17 20.77
CA SER A 438 -13.80 7.42 20.37
C SER A 438 -14.10 8.54 21.37
N ASP A 439 -13.07 9.04 22.04
CA ASP A 439 -13.14 10.22 22.92
C ASP A 439 -11.96 11.18 22.68
N PRO A 440 -12.02 12.02 21.64
CA PRO A 440 -11.00 13.05 21.38
C PRO A 440 -10.83 14.03 22.55
N GLY A 441 -11.88 14.23 23.36
CA GLY A 441 -11.83 15.12 24.53
C GLY A 441 -11.04 14.53 25.71
N ALA A 442 -10.78 13.23 25.70
CA ALA A 442 -9.94 12.53 26.66
C ALA A 442 -8.46 12.45 26.24
N SER A 443 -8.12 12.87 25.01
CA SER A 443 -6.74 12.91 24.53
C SER A 443 -5.83 13.68 25.48
N ALA A 444 -4.63 13.16 25.71
CA ALA A 444 -3.67 13.76 26.62
C ALA A 444 -3.36 15.22 26.18
N PRO A 445 -3.52 16.22 27.06
CA PRO A 445 -3.26 17.60 26.67
C PRO A 445 -1.81 17.82 26.24
N THR A 446 -1.61 18.19 24.98
CA THR A 446 -0.31 18.47 24.36
C THR A 446 -0.03 19.98 24.41
N ARG A 447 0.14 20.54 25.61
CA ARG A 447 0.44 21.98 25.77
C ARG A 447 1.93 22.20 25.97
N PRO A 448 2.70 22.48 24.90
CA PRO A 448 4.12 22.78 25.07
C PRO A 448 4.29 24.05 25.89
N ALA A 449 5.30 24.09 26.75
CA ALA A 449 5.65 25.30 27.47
C ALA A 449 6.28 26.36 26.55
N ARG A 450 6.95 25.91 25.47
CA ARG A 450 7.75 26.69 24.50
C ARG A 450 7.91 25.91 23.19
N VAL A 451 8.17 26.63 22.08
CA VAL A 451 8.73 26.09 20.84
C VAL A 451 10.22 26.40 20.85
N GLU A 452 11.09 25.40 20.98
CA GLU A 452 12.53 25.61 21.20
C GLU A 452 13.41 24.96 20.13
N ARG A 453 13.08 23.76 19.66
CA ARG A 453 13.91 23.03 18.68
C ARG A 453 13.07 22.46 17.57
N VAL A 454 13.05 23.13 16.42
CA VAL A 454 12.18 22.75 15.31
C VAL A 454 12.98 22.00 14.25
N LEU A 455 12.50 20.81 13.89
CA LEU A 455 13.01 20.04 12.76
C LEU A 455 12.40 20.59 11.45
N PHE A 456 13.26 20.95 10.51
CA PHE A 456 12.91 21.32 9.14
C PHE A 456 13.49 20.26 8.19
N PRO A 457 12.80 19.13 7.99
CA PRO A 457 13.32 18.06 7.16
C PRO A 457 13.39 18.51 5.69
N ARG A 458 14.50 18.15 5.03
CA ARG A 458 14.75 18.42 3.60
C ARG A 458 14.49 19.89 3.23
N ALA A 459 14.96 20.81 4.06
CA ALA A 459 14.56 22.21 4.01
C ALA A 459 14.91 22.94 2.69
N ALA A 460 13.99 23.79 2.24
CA ALA A 460 14.18 24.81 1.21
C ALA A 460 14.30 26.22 1.84
N PRO A 461 15.07 27.13 1.23
CA PRO A 461 15.12 28.51 1.70
C PRO A 461 13.82 29.24 1.37
N VAL A 462 13.28 30.02 2.31
CA VAL A 462 12.11 30.87 2.12
C VAL A 462 12.53 32.31 1.77
N LYS A 463 11.77 32.96 0.91
CA LYS A 463 11.86 34.39 0.61
C LYS A 463 10.65 35.09 1.21
N ALA A 464 10.92 36.10 2.01
CA ALA A 464 9.92 37.02 2.56
C ALA A 464 10.16 38.41 1.97
N GLY A 465 9.12 39.03 1.44
CA GLY A 465 9.19 40.42 0.98
C GLY A 465 8.96 41.43 2.11
N GLU A 466 8.56 42.65 1.76
CA GLU A 466 8.43 43.76 2.71
C GLU A 466 7.21 43.61 3.63
N GLY A 467 6.15 42.93 3.16
CA GLY A 467 4.93 42.68 3.93
C GLY A 467 4.98 41.44 4.83
N ALA A 468 6.03 40.62 4.72
CA ALA A 468 6.15 39.35 5.39
C ALA A 468 7.08 39.38 6.61
N GLU A 469 6.76 38.56 7.62
CA GLU A 469 7.52 38.38 8.85
C GLU A 469 8.18 37.00 8.84
N VAL A 470 9.48 36.95 9.13
CA VAL A 470 10.23 35.69 9.18
C VAL A 470 10.11 35.11 10.58
N VAL A 471 9.55 33.90 10.67
CA VAL A 471 9.25 33.22 11.96
C VAL A 471 10.19 32.04 12.25
N ALA A 472 11.06 31.67 11.31
CA ALA A 472 12.15 30.74 11.56
C ALA A 472 13.35 30.99 10.63
N ARG A 473 14.57 30.78 11.13
CA ARG A 473 15.81 30.93 10.37
C ARG A 473 16.74 29.73 10.54
N ALA A 474 17.54 29.49 9.52
CA ALA A 474 18.64 28.55 9.59
C ALA A 474 19.74 29.06 10.54
N GLY A 475 20.27 28.18 11.38
CA GLY A 475 21.32 28.51 12.33
C GLY A 475 22.64 28.91 11.65
N GLU A 476 23.55 29.50 12.44
CA GLU A 476 24.85 29.99 11.94
C GLU A 476 25.76 28.91 11.36
N SER A 477 25.56 27.64 11.72
CA SER A 477 26.28 26.48 11.20
C SER A 477 25.74 25.92 9.88
N ALA A 478 24.56 26.38 9.44
CA ALA A 478 23.90 25.87 8.26
C ALA A 478 24.68 26.21 6.98
N SER A 479 24.39 25.50 5.89
CA SER A 479 24.94 25.77 4.56
C SER A 479 24.60 27.16 4.04
N LEU A 480 23.47 27.73 4.51
CA LEU A 480 22.99 29.08 4.23
C LEU A 480 22.60 29.81 5.54
N PRO A 481 23.56 30.28 6.34
CA PRO A 481 23.32 30.89 7.66
C PRO A 481 22.31 32.04 7.64
N GLY A 482 21.39 32.07 8.61
CA GLY A 482 20.40 33.13 8.80
C GLY A 482 19.30 33.22 7.74
N THR A 483 19.32 32.31 6.75
CA THR A 483 18.32 32.24 5.68
C THR A 483 16.96 31.88 6.28
N PRO A 484 15.86 32.55 5.89
CA PRO A 484 14.53 32.18 6.34
C PRO A 484 14.19 30.74 5.99
N LEU A 485 13.58 30.03 6.94
CA LEU A 485 13.03 28.68 6.77
C LEU A 485 11.50 28.68 6.82
N ALA A 486 10.91 29.69 7.45
CA ALA A 486 9.48 29.92 7.43
C ALA A 486 9.19 31.42 7.54
N ALA A 487 8.08 31.86 6.93
CA ALA A 487 7.62 33.24 7.01
C ALA A 487 6.09 33.31 6.88
N VAL A 488 5.52 34.36 7.45
CA VAL A 488 4.08 34.67 7.45
C VAL A 488 3.82 36.01 6.77
N ASP A 489 2.79 36.07 5.95
CA ASP A 489 2.18 37.30 5.43
C ASP A 489 0.80 37.42 6.07
N LYS A 490 0.73 38.22 7.15
CA LYS A 490 -0.49 38.42 7.94
C LYS A 490 -1.57 39.18 7.16
N ASP A 491 -1.19 40.02 6.20
CA ASP A 491 -2.14 40.77 5.37
C ASP A 491 -2.82 39.85 4.35
N ALA A 492 -2.08 38.88 3.80
CA ALA A 492 -2.63 37.82 2.95
C ALA A 492 -3.28 36.69 3.77
N SER A 493 -2.98 36.57 5.07
CA SER A 493 -3.32 35.40 5.92
C SER A 493 -2.71 34.09 5.39
N VAL A 494 -1.47 34.17 4.91
CA VAL A 494 -0.73 33.05 4.29
C VAL A 494 0.60 32.86 5.00
N ALA A 495 1.01 31.61 5.21
CA ALA A 495 2.37 31.26 5.63
C ALA A 495 3.01 30.32 4.62
N VAL A 496 4.34 30.32 4.59
CA VAL A 496 5.13 29.30 3.93
C VAL A 496 6.16 28.74 4.89
N ILE A 497 6.22 27.41 4.98
CA ILE A 497 7.21 26.65 5.73
C ILE A 497 8.02 25.85 4.70
N GLY A 498 9.32 26.08 4.66
CA GLY A 498 10.24 25.47 3.71
C GLY A 498 10.53 23.99 3.97
N ALA A 499 9.60 23.25 4.59
CA ALA A 499 9.75 21.84 4.95
C ALA A 499 8.37 21.22 5.23
N GLN A 500 8.29 19.89 5.24
CA GLN A 500 7.09 19.12 5.59
C GLN A 500 7.04 18.84 7.10
N THR A 501 6.75 19.86 7.90
CA THR A 501 6.86 19.81 9.36
C THR A 501 5.77 18.99 10.07
N ILE A 502 4.81 18.43 9.33
CA ILE A 502 3.70 17.60 9.87
C ILE A 502 3.76 16.15 9.37
N SER A 503 4.76 15.82 8.55
CA SER A 503 4.90 14.49 7.96
C SER A 503 5.30 13.47 9.01
N GLU A 504 4.63 12.33 9.01
CA GLU A 504 4.93 11.22 9.91
C GLU A 504 6.16 10.39 9.50
N ASP A 505 6.75 10.64 8.33
CA ASP A 505 8.03 10.05 7.90
C ASP A 505 9.16 10.24 8.93
N TYR A 506 8.99 11.21 9.84
CA TYR A 506 9.95 11.59 10.86
C TYR A 506 9.52 11.17 12.27
N ASP A 507 8.48 10.33 12.37
CA ASP A 507 7.88 9.82 13.60
C ASP A 507 7.98 8.29 13.71
N GLY A 508 7.92 7.78 14.93
CA GLY A 508 7.97 6.33 15.18
C GLY A 508 9.39 5.72 15.18
N PRO A 509 9.48 4.38 15.37
CA PRO A 509 10.75 3.69 15.62
C PRO A 509 11.66 3.59 14.39
N ASP A 510 11.10 3.64 13.19
CA ASP A 510 11.83 3.52 11.92
C ASP A 510 12.16 4.89 11.30
N ALA A 511 11.81 5.97 11.98
CA ALA A 511 12.07 7.32 11.54
C ALA A 511 13.58 7.55 11.33
N PRO A 512 13.99 8.30 10.29
CA PRO A 512 15.40 8.56 10.02
C PRO A 512 16.00 9.63 10.94
N VAL A 513 15.42 9.87 12.12
CA VAL A 513 15.82 10.86 13.12
C VAL A 513 16.22 10.17 14.43
N ASP A 514 17.19 10.73 15.15
CA ASP A 514 17.71 10.10 16.37
C ASP A 514 16.69 9.98 17.52
N ASP A 515 15.81 10.98 17.67
CA ASP A 515 14.81 11.07 18.76
C ASP A 515 13.66 12.03 18.35
N PRO A 516 12.59 11.53 17.69
CA PRO A 516 11.46 12.33 17.19
C PRO A 516 10.84 13.25 18.26
N ASP A 517 10.68 12.74 19.48
CA ASP A 517 10.00 13.41 20.60
C ASP A 517 10.73 14.67 21.09
N THR A 518 11.97 14.90 20.62
CA THR A 518 12.77 16.08 21.00
C THR A 518 12.55 17.31 20.15
N TYR A 519 11.72 17.21 19.10
CA TYR A 519 11.50 18.28 18.14
C TYR A 519 10.09 18.86 18.20
N ASP A 520 10.00 20.18 18.06
CA ASP A 520 8.77 20.96 18.17
C ASP A 520 8.12 21.25 16.80
N ALA A 521 8.24 20.33 15.82
CA ALA A 521 7.77 20.57 14.45
C ALA A 521 6.25 20.79 14.35
N TYR A 522 5.49 20.00 15.11
CA TYR A 522 4.03 20.11 15.18
C TYR A 522 3.60 21.38 15.93
N GLN A 523 4.26 21.66 17.05
CA GLN A 523 4.07 22.83 17.88
C GLN A 523 4.31 24.11 17.07
N PHE A 524 5.39 24.12 16.29
CA PHE A 524 5.73 25.22 15.39
C PHE A 524 4.64 25.42 14.34
N THR A 525 4.21 24.36 13.65
CA THR A 525 3.18 24.45 12.60
C THR A 525 1.84 24.94 13.16
N ALA A 526 1.41 24.40 14.31
CA ALA A 526 0.20 24.85 14.99
C ALA A 526 0.31 26.30 15.51
N GLY A 527 1.49 26.72 15.97
CA GLY A 527 1.74 28.09 16.39
C GLY A 527 1.66 29.08 15.22
N VAL A 528 2.19 28.71 14.05
CA VAL A 528 2.04 29.48 12.80
C VAL A 528 0.56 29.64 12.42
N VAL A 529 -0.26 28.59 12.62
CA VAL A 529 -1.72 28.70 12.44
C VAL A 529 -2.33 29.73 13.39
N ASP A 530 -2.03 29.66 14.69
CA ASP A 530 -2.55 30.60 15.69
C ASP A 530 -2.11 32.06 15.43
N GLU A 531 -0.91 32.25 14.88
CA GLU A 531 -0.38 33.55 14.52
C GLU A 531 -1.16 34.21 13.36
N LEU A 532 -1.63 33.40 12.41
CA LEU A 532 -2.39 33.87 11.26
C LEU A 532 -3.88 34.07 11.54
N THR A 533 -4.47 33.30 12.46
CA THR A 533 -5.92 33.33 12.65
C THR A 533 -6.40 33.06 14.07
N ALA A 534 -7.37 33.86 14.52
CA ALA A 534 -8.15 33.62 15.73
C ALA A 534 -9.49 32.89 15.45
N ARG A 535 -9.71 32.43 14.20
CA ARG A 535 -10.91 31.73 13.79
C ARG A 535 -11.02 30.39 14.53
N ALA A 536 -12.22 30.03 14.94
CA ALA A 536 -12.50 28.70 15.47
C ALA A 536 -12.81 27.71 14.34
N GLY A 537 -12.51 26.43 14.56
CA GLY A 537 -12.68 25.37 13.57
C GLY A 537 -11.54 24.35 13.66
N GLU A 538 -11.68 23.30 12.88
CA GLU A 538 -10.65 22.27 12.62
C GLU A 538 -9.49 22.86 11.79
N VAL A 539 -8.35 22.18 11.76
CA VAL A 539 -7.32 22.40 10.74
C VAL A 539 -7.65 21.50 9.56
N LEU A 540 -7.71 22.08 8.37
CA LEU A 540 -7.92 21.32 7.14
C LEU A 540 -6.59 21.01 6.49
N ILE A 541 -6.53 19.98 5.65
CA ILE A 541 -5.44 19.75 4.70
C ILE A 541 -6.02 19.49 3.30
N ASP A 542 -5.31 19.95 2.28
CA ASP A 542 -5.63 19.65 0.89
C ASP A 542 -5.04 18.29 0.47
N GLY A 543 -5.91 17.41 -0.05
CA GLY A 543 -5.51 16.13 -0.65
C GLY A 543 -5.91 15.97 -2.12
N GLY A 544 -6.48 17.02 -2.74
CA GLY A 544 -7.06 16.95 -4.08
C GLY A 544 -6.13 17.26 -5.24
N HIS A 545 -4.85 17.53 -4.98
CA HIS A 545 -3.86 18.01 -5.96
C HIS A 545 -2.62 17.11 -5.99
N GLY A 546 -2.86 15.79 -5.86
CA GLY A 546 -1.89 14.71 -5.98
C GLY A 546 -0.85 14.67 -4.84
N GLN A 547 -1.29 14.98 -3.61
CA GLN A 547 -0.44 14.92 -2.41
C GLN A 547 -0.31 13.50 -1.85
N PHE A 548 -1.35 12.68 -2.00
CA PHE A 548 -1.36 11.30 -1.54
C PHE A 548 -0.24 10.50 -2.23
N ALA A 549 0.57 9.77 -1.44
CA ALA A 549 1.71 9.00 -1.93
C ALA A 549 2.74 9.83 -2.75
N ALA A 550 2.84 11.13 -2.53
CA ALA A 550 3.85 11.96 -3.19
C ALA A 550 5.04 12.20 -2.26
N GLY A 551 6.25 11.78 -2.67
CA GLY A 551 7.45 11.79 -1.80
C GLY A 551 7.97 13.15 -1.32
N GLU A 552 7.38 14.27 -1.74
CA GLU A 552 7.66 15.62 -1.23
C GLU A 552 6.36 16.40 -0.94
N SER A 553 5.26 15.67 -0.74
CA SER A 553 3.98 16.20 -0.24
C SER A 553 3.50 15.41 0.98
N VAL A 554 2.43 15.90 1.61
CA VAL A 554 1.85 15.27 2.81
C VAL A 554 0.34 15.30 2.65
N SER A 555 -0.30 14.13 2.71
CA SER A 555 -1.75 14.00 2.84
C SER A 555 -2.15 13.88 4.32
N ALA A 556 -3.46 13.81 4.62
CA ALA A 556 -3.88 13.47 5.99
C ALA A 556 -3.46 12.04 6.39
N GLU A 557 -3.37 11.12 5.43
CA GLU A 557 -2.91 9.75 5.66
C GLU A 557 -1.46 9.74 6.16
N ASP A 558 -0.62 10.67 5.71
CA ASP A 558 0.80 10.79 6.11
C ASP A 558 1.03 11.79 7.27
N ALA A 559 -0.01 12.04 8.07
CA ALA A 559 0.01 13.04 9.15
C ALA A 559 -0.78 12.61 10.39
N ALA A 560 -0.89 11.29 10.64
CA ALA A 560 -1.69 10.75 11.74
C ALA A 560 -1.21 11.25 13.11
N TYR A 561 0.11 11.36 13.30
CA TYR A 561 0.69 11.90 14.54
C TYR A 561 0.48 13.41 14.72
N PHE A 562 0.36 14.18 13.64
CA PHE A 562 -0.02 15.59 13.73
C PHE A 562 -1.51 15.74 14.11
N GLN A 563 -2.38 14.85 13.63
CA GLN A 563 -3.78 14.75 14.07
C GLN A 563 -3.86 14.41 15.58
N ARG A 564 -3.21 13.31 15.99
CA ARG A 564 -2.46 13.16 17.28
C ARG A 564 -2.41 14.40 18.15
N TYR A 565 -1.48 15.23 17.74
CA TYR A 565 -1.07 16.43 18.42
C TYR A 565 -2.18 17.49 18.52
N LEU A 566 -2.92 17.73 17.44
CA LEU A 566 -4.01 18.71 17.40
C LEU A 566 -5.19 18.33 18.31
N GLU A 567 -5.50 17.04 18.43
CA GLU A 567 -6.56 16.58 19.33
C GLU A 567 -6.22 16.86 20.80
N GLY A 568 -4.96 16.71 21.21
CA GLY A 568 -4.50 17.13 22.54
C GLY A 568 -4.61 18.65 22.78
N LEU A 569 -4.81 19.46 21.74
CA LEU A 569 -5.12 20.88 21.83
C LEU A 569 -6.64 21.17 21.83
N ASP A 570 -7.51 20.18 21.59
CA ASP A 570 -8.96 20.32 21.33
C ASP A 570 -9.27 20.89 19.93
N THR A 571 -8.54 20.42 18.91
CA THR A 571 -8.72 20.78 17.50
C THR A 571 -8.68 19.54 16.61
N GLY A 572 -9.68 19.37 15.74
CA GLY A 572 -9.70 18.28 14.75
C GLY A 572 -8.82 18.58 13.54
N PHE A 573 -8.48 17.53 12.80
CA PHE A 573 -7.76 17.56 11.53
C PHE A 573 -8.59 16.84 10.46
N THR A 574 -8.71 17.38 9.26
CA THR A 574 -9.55 16.77 8.21
C THR A 574 -9.08 17.13 6.82
N GLN A 575 -8.97 16.14 5.94
CA GLN A 575 -8.70 16.38 4.52
C GLN A 575 -9.96 16.75 3.74
N TYR A 576 -9.79 17.64 2.76
CA TYR A 576 -10.75 17.84 1.69
C TYR A 576 -10.04 17.96 0.35
N ASN A 577 -10.60 17.33 -0.68
CA ASN A 577 -10.06 17.36 -2.04
C ASN A 577 -10.66 18.53 -2.85
N ASP A 578 -11.94 18.85 -2.65
CA ASP A 578 -12.58 20.00 -3.31
C ASP A 578 -12.44 21.28 -2.46
N VAL A 579 -11.33 21.97 -2.72
CA VAL A 579 -11.02 23.27 -2.10
C VAL A 579 -11.74 24.45 -2.77
N ALA A 580 -12.47 24.24 -3.87
CA ALA A 580 -13.36 25.27 -4.44
C ALA A 580 -14.61 25.51 -3.56
N SER A 581 -14.96 24.54 -2.73
CA SER A 581 -16.13 24.60 -1.86
C SER A 581 -15.89 25.44 -0.60
N MET A 582 -16.34 26.71 -0.65
CA MET A 582 -16.37 27.58 0.54
C MET A 582 -17.12 26.96 1.73
N ARG A 583 -18.09 26.07 1.49
CA ARG A 583 -18.79 25.36 2.57
C ARG A 583 -17.86 24.42 3.34
N LYS A 584 -16.94 23.74 2.64
CA LYS A 584 -15.93 22.87 3.25
C LYS A 584 -14.85 23.72 3.92
N LEU A 585 -14.24 24.65 3.18
CA LEU A 585 -13.19 25.54 3.70
C LEU A 585 -13.59 26.27 4.99
N THR A 586 -14.83 26.80 5.06
CA THR A 586 -15.27 27.56 6.25
C THR A 586 -15.54 26.72 7.49
N ARG A 587 -15.41 25.39 7.44
CA ARG A 587 -15.35 24.56 8.66
C ARG A 587 -14.02 24.70 9.37
N GLY A 588 -12.96 24.91 8.59
CA GLY A 588 -11.63 25.11 9.10
C GLY A 588 -11.43 26.49 9.70
N ARG A 589 -10.45 26.56 10.61
CA ARG A 589 -9.73 27.80 10.93
C ARG A 589 -8.58 28.05 9.96
N ALA A 590 -7.95 26.97 9.50
CA ALA A 590 -6.81 26.97 8.61
C ALA A 590 -6.95 25.85 7.57
N ILE A 591 -6.26 25.98 6.45
CA ILE A 591 -5.97 24.89 5.53
C ILE A 591 -4.46 24.79 5.33
N VAL A 592 -3.93 23.60 5.53
CA VAL A 592 -2.56 23.24 5.17
C VAL A 592 -2.55 22.80 3.71
N VAL A 593 -1.61 23.33 2.96
CA VAL A 593 -1.36 22.97 1.56
C VAL A 593 0.09 22.51 1.46
N SER A 594 0.31 21.21 1.48
CA SER A 594 1.61 20.63 1.14
C SER A 594 1.88 20.80 -0.35
N ALA A 595 3.12 20.57 -0.79
CA ALA A 595 3.54 20.86 -2.15
C ALA A 595 2.66 20.09 -3.16
N PRO A 596 1.83 20.78 -3.97
CA PRO A 596 0.95 20.12 -4.92
C PRO A 596 1.77 19.47 -6.03
N THR A 597 1.29 18.35 -6.58
CA THR A 597 1.84 17.75 -7.80
C THR A 597 0.99 18.10 -9.03
N GLU A 598 -0.24 18.57 -8.81
CA GLU A 598 -1.19 19.00 -9.83
C GLU A 598 -1.58 20.50 -9.73
N ASP A 599 -2.11 21.07 -10.80
CA ASP A 599 -2.40 22.51 -10.86
C ASP A 599 -3.77 22.79 -10.26
N TYR A 600 -3.86 23.82 -9.42
CA TYR A 600 -5.15 24.35 -8.98
C TYR A 600 -5.89 24.99 -10.15
N ALA A 601 -7.19 24.72 -10.24
CA ALA A 601 -8.09 25.46 -11.09
C ALA A 601 -8.28 26.90 -10.57
N GLU A 602 -8.63 27.83 -11.47
CA GLU A 602 -8.88 29.23 -11.11
C GLU A 602 -9.98 29.40 -10.04
N ALA A 603 -10.99 28.51 -10.05
CA ALA A 603 -12.06 28.54 -9.06
C ALA A 603 -11.56 28.19 -7.64
N GLU A 604 -10.59 27.28 -7.54
CA GLU A 604 -9.96 26.85 -6.29
C GLU A 604 -9.07 27.95 -5.74
N LEU A 605 -8.21 28.54 -6.58
CA LEU A 605 -7.39 29.69 -6.21
C LEU A 605 -8.25 30.88 -5.74
N ALA A 606 -9.37 31.13 -6.43
CA ALA A 606 -10.32 32.17 -6.03
C ALA A 606 -11.01 31.86 -4.68
N ALA A 607 -11.31 30.58 -4.41
CA ALA A 607 -11.89 30.15 -3.14
C ALA A 607 -10.89 30.26 -1.98
N LEU A 608 -9.65 29.79 -2.15
CA LEU A 608 -8.58 29.91 -1.16
C LEU A 608 -8.27 31.37 -0.85
N ARG A 609 -8.13 32.22 -1.87
CA ARG A 609 -7.93 33.67 -1.69
C ARG A 609 -9.10 34.33 -0.95
N ARG A 610 -10.33 33.91 -1.25
CA ARG A 610 -11.53 34.42 -0.56
C ARG A 610 -11.59 33.93 0.89
N TYR A 611 -11.21 32.70 1.15
CA TYR A 611 -11.13 32.11 2.48
C TYR A 611 -10.09 32.84 3.34
N ALA A 612 -8.89 33.07 2.80
CA ALA A 612 -7.83 33.80 3.46
C ALA A 612 -8.27 35.23 3.86
N ARG A 613 -8.81 35.99 2.90
CA ARG A 613 -9.41 37.32 3.15
C ARG A 613 -10.61 37.31 4.12
N GLY A 614 -11.23 36.14 4.31
CA GLY A 614 -12.31 35.90 5.27
C GLY A 614 -11.82 35.59 6.69
N GLY A 615 -10.51 35.67 6.94
CA GLY A 615 -9.86 35.37 8.21
C GLY A 615 -9.54 33.89 8.42
N GLY A 616 -9.59 33.06 7.37
CA GLY A 616 -8.99 31.73 7.39
C GLY A 616 -7.48 31.82 7.17
N ALA A 617 -6.70 30.90 7.72
CA ALA A 617 -5.26 30.81 7.44
C ALA A 617 -4.99 29.82 6.30
N VAL A 618 -4.02 30.12 5.42
CA VAL A 618 -3.47 29.16 4.45
C VAL A 618 -1.99 28.93 4.78
N VAL A 619 -1.62 27.71 5.14
CA VAL A 619 -0.25 27.35 5.51
C VAL A 619 0.33 26.44 4.44
N VAL A 620 1.32 26.92 3.69
CA VAL A 620 1.95 26.16 2.60
C VAL A 620 3.21 25.46 3.10
N LEU A 621 3.31 24.14 2.89
CA LEU A 621 4.50 23.34 3.21
C LEU A 621 5.22 22.93 1.93
N ALA A 622 6.51 23.26 1.79
CA ALA A 622 7.26 22.91 0.59
C ALA A 622 8.77 22.74 0.87
N GLY A 623 9.25 21.50 0.73
CA GLY A 623 10.66 21.13 0.90
C GLY A 623 11.53 21.40 -0.34
N ARG A 624 12.80 20.98 -0.27
CA ARG A 624 13.84 21.25 -1.28
C ARG A 624 13.54 20.69 -2.67
N ALA A 625 12.74 19.63 -2.77
CA ALA A 625 12.43 18.97 -4.04
C ALA A 625 10.98 19.21 -4.52
N ALA A 626 10.22 20.05 -3.82
CA ALA A 626 8.91 20.51 -4.29
C ALA A 626 9.00 21.22 -5.66
N ASP A 627 7.93 21.15 -6.47
CA ASP A 627 7.79 21.96 -7.67
C ASP A 627 7.63 23.44 -7.30
N ARG A 628 8.78 24.12 -7.24
CA ARG A 628 8.89 25.53 -6.89
C ARG A 628 8.10 26.44 -7.83
N GLY A 629 7.89 26.05 -9.09
CA GLY A 629 7.08 26.84 -10.03
C GLY A 629 5.63 26.85 -9.61
N ARG A 630 5.10 25.66 -9.32
CA ARG A 630 3.72 25.44 -8.87
C ARG A 630 3.44 26.07 -7.50
N VAL A 631 4.33 25.83 -6.52
CA VAL A 631 4.21 26.43 -5.17
C VAL A 631 4.23 27.96 -5.21
N ASN A 632 5.17 28.55 -5.95
CA ASN A 632 5.21 30.01 -6.06
C ASN A 632 4.02 30.57 -6.86
N GLY A 633 3.52 29.83 -7.86
CA GLY A 633 2.28 30.19 -8.56
C GLY A 633 1.07 30.24 -7.63
N LEU A 634 0.95 29.29 -6.69
CA LEU A 634 -0.06 29.31 -5.64
C LEU A 634 0.10 30.54 -4.73
N LEU A 635 1.31 30.80 -4.21
CA LEU A 635 1.58 31.95 -3.32
C LEU A 635 1.27 33.28 -4.01
N ASP A 636 1.69 33.45 -5.26
CA ASP A 636 1.36 34.62 -6.10
C ASP A 636 -0.17 34.74 -6.29
N ALA A 637 -0.86 33.62 -6.51
CA ALA A 637 -2.31 33.58 -6.65
C ALA A 637 -3.07 33.81 -5.34
N LEU A 638 -2.41 33.79 -4.19
CA LEU A 638 -2.99 34.20 -2.91
C LEU A 638 -2.67 35.67 -2.56
N ASP A 639 -1.97 36.38 -3.45
CA ASP A 639 -1.45 37.73 -3.24
C ASP A 639 -0.48 37.81 -2.03
N ALA A 640 0.27 36.74 -1.74
CA ALA A 640 1.21 36.68 -0.62
C ALA A 640 2.61 37.16 -1.01
N ASP A 641 3.25 37.98 -0.17
CA ASP A 641 4.64 38.46 -0.36
C ASP A 641 5.67 37.40 0.12
N LEU A 642 5.47 36.16 -0.32
CA LEU A 642 6.18 34.96 0.09
C LEU A 642 6.56 34.11 -1.13
N ALA A 643 7.73 33.46 -1.08
CA ALA A 643 8.11 32.48 -2.10
C ALA A 643 9.08 31.42 -1.56
N ILE A 644 9.06 30.23 -2.16
CA ILE A 644 10.11 29.23 -2.00
C ILE A 644 11.29 29.58 -2.91
N GLY A 645 12.48 29.64 -2.30
CA GLY A 645 13.77 29.82 -2.96
C GLY A 645 14.31 28.53 -3.57
N ALA A 646 15.41 28.65 -4.32
CA ALA A 646 16.06 27.50 -4.95
C ALA A 646 17.19 26.96 -4.07
N GLY A 647 17.39 25.64 -4.11
CA GLY A 647 18.45 24.94 -3.37
C GLY A 647 17.95 24.29 -2.09
N ALA A 648 18.87 23.64 -1.38
CA ALA A 648 18.61 22.99 -0.11
C ALA A 648 19.34 23.72 1.02
N VAL A 649 18.71 23.79 2.20
CA VAL A 649 19.36 24.21 3.44
C VAL A 649 19.68 22.94 4.24
N THR A 650 20.96 22.77 4.57
CA THR A 650 21.47 21.61 5.31
C THR A 650 22.36 22.11 6.43
N ASP A 651 22.47 21.39 7.54
CA ASP A 651 23.38 21.74 8.63
C ASP A 651 24.12 20.49 9.13
N ALA A 652 25.43 20.46 8.99
CA ALA A 652 26.24 19.31 9.42
C ALA A 652 26.41 19.22 10.96
N SER A 653 26.05 20.27 11.69
CA SER A 653 26.23 20.38 13.15
C SER A 653 24.89 20.39 13.91
N ALA A 654 23.91 21.15 13.45
CA ALA A 654 22.59 21.25 14.06
C ALA A 654 21.56 20.46 13.24
N ASN A 655 21.53 19.15 13.44
CA ASN A 655 20.63 18.24 12.74
C ASN A 655 20.17 17.07 13.62
N ALA A 656 19.19 16.33 13.12
CA ALA A 656 18.66 15.10 13.69
C ALA A 656 19.29 13.87 13.01
N GLY A 657 20.59 13.66 13.21
CA GLY A 657 21.34 12.50 12.68
C GLY A 657 21.90 12.66 11.26
N ARG A 658 21.27 13.45 10.38
CA ARG A 658 21.75 13.70 9.01
C ARG A 658 21.68 15.17 8.61
N PRO A 659 22.60 15.71 7.78
CA PRO A 659 22.66 17.13 7.47
C PRO A 659 21.40 17.74 6.84
N ASP A 660 20.57 16.95 6.16
CA ASP A 660 19.32 17.40 5.57
C ASP A 660 18.10 17.29 6.49
N LEU A 661 18.28 16.80 7.71
CA LEU A 661 17.31 16.83 8.80
C LEU A 661 17.66 18.00 9.73
N LEU A 662 17.58 19.22 9.18
CA LEU A 662 18.05 20.44 9.81
C LEU A 662 17.22 20.78 11.05
N VAL A 663 17.89 21.15 12.13
CA VAL A 663 17.23 21.58 13.38
C VAL A 663 17.65 23.01 13.70
N THR A 664 16.68 23.86 14.02
CA THR A 664 16.95 25.24 14.45
C THR A 664 16.23 25.60 15.74
N ALA A 665 16.83 26.50 16.51
CA ALA A 665 16.24 27.16 17.66
C ALA A 665 16.00 28.66 17.42
N ASP A 666 16.34 29.17 16.23
CA ASP A 666 16.06 30.56 15.83
C ASP A 666 14.64 30.61 15.24
N VAL A 667 13.66 30.50 16.15
CA VAL A 667 12.22 30.50 15.87
C VAL A 667 11.54 31.60 16.68
N ASP A 668 10.57 32.26 16.05
CA ASP A 668 9.79 33.37 16.62
C ASP A 668 8.30 33.04 16.49
N VAL A 669 7.88 31.97 17.16
CA VAL A 669 6.50 31.48 17.20
C VAL A 669 6.12 31.19 18.64
N GLU A 670 4.99 31.73 19.08
CA GLU A 670 4.44 31.45 20.41
C GLU A 670 3.86 30.04 20.49
N PRO A 671 3.87 29.39 21.67
CA PRO A 671 3.25 28.09 21.86
C PRO A 671 1.77 28.09 21.45
N PRO A 672 1.31 27.10 20.67
CA PRO A 672 -0.07 27.05 20.22
C PRO A 672 -1.06 26.82 21.38
N VAL A 673 -2.25 27.38 21.23
CA VAL A 673 -3.37 27.27 22.17
C VAL A 673 -4.63 26.65 21.53
N LEU A 674 -4.53 26.15 20.29
CA LEU A 674 -5.62 25.73 19.41
C LEU A 674 -6.65 24.78 20.05
N GLY A 675 -7.69 25.35 20.67
CA GLY A 675 -8.83 24.65 21.28
C GLY A 675 -9.00 24.90 22.79
N SER A 676 -8.02 25.52 23.45
CA SER A 676 -8.07 25.84 24.87
C SER A 676 -8.64 27.23 25.22
N GLU A 677 -9.66 27.27 26.10
CA GLU A 677 -10.14 28.42 26.90
C GLU A 677 -10.80 29.66 26.22
N ARG A 678 -11.69 29.46 25.23
CA ARG A 678 -12.81 30.42 24.99
C ARG A 678 -14.23 29.85 25.12
N GLY A 679 -14.37 28.54 25.39
CA GLY A 679 -15.67 27.86 25.46
C GLY A 679 -16.16 27.39 26.84
N ARG A 680 -15.31 27.38 27.88
CA ARG A 680 -15.67 26.89 29.24
C ARG A 680 -15.90 28.02 30.24
N GLY A 681 -16.75 28.98 29.89
CA GLY A 681 -17.07 30.13 30.73
C GLY A 681 -18.49 30.63 30.52
N GLY A 682 -19.46 29.86 30.99
CA GLY A 682 -20.87 30.23 30.98
C GLY A 682 -21.71 29.17 31.67
N GLU A 683 -21.73 29.20 33.01
CA GLU A 683 -22.88 28.70 33.76
C GLU A 683 -24.13 29.41 33.19
N ASP A 684 -25.05 28.66 32.59
CA ASP A 684 -26.45 29.07 32.53
C ASP A 684 -27.32 27.88 32.91
N ASP A 685 -27.79 27.94 34.15
CA ASP A 685 -28.89 27.15 34.69
C ASP A 685 -30.12 27.37 33.79
N GLY A 686 -30.52 26.34 33.06
CA GLY A 686 -31.66 26.42 32.17
C GLY A 686 -32.31 25.06 31.91
N GLU A 687 -33.09 24.58 32.87
CA GLU A 687 -34.14 23.60 32.61
C GLU A 687 -35.00 24.05 31.41
N ASN A 688 -35.00 23.28 30.32
CA ASN A 688 -36.27 22.96 29.66
C ASN A 688 -36.19 21.78 28.70
N SER A 689 -37.14 20.87 28.92
CA SER A 689 -37.58 19.80 28.05
C SER A 689 -37.70 20.20 26.58
N LEU A 690 -37.32 19.30 25.67
CA LEU A 690 -38.02 19.11 24.40
C LEU A 690 -37.94 17.65 23.97
N ALA A 691 -38.98 16.91 24.34
CA ALA A 691 -39.36 15.67 23.71
C ALA A 691 -39.93 15.97 22.31
N GLY A 692 -39.54 15.15 21.33
CA GLY A 692 -40.26 14.90 20.08
C GLY A 692 -40.12 15.95 18.99
N VAL A 693 -39.52 15.58 17.86
CA VAL A 693 -40.24 15.34 16.59
C VAL A 693 -39.39 14.39 15.73
N LEU A 694 -40.07 13.36 15.24
CA LEU A 694 -39.66 12.35 14.27
C LEU A 694 -39.86 12.84 12.81
N PHE A 695 -39.07 12.27 11.88
CA PHE A 695 -39.18 12.24 10.39
C PHE A 695 -38.99 13.58 9.65
N ASP A 696 -38.29 13.71 8.52
CA ASP A 696 -37.92 12.81 7.41
C ASP A 696 -36.40 12.73 7.15
#